data_AF-A0A9E7ND89-F1
#
_entry.id   AF-A0A9E7ND89-F1
#
_cell.length_a   1.000
_cell.length_b   1.000
_cell.length_c   1.000
_cell.angle_alpha   90.00
_cell.angle_beta   90.00
_cell.angle_gamma   90.00
#
_symmetry.space_group_name_H-M   'P 1'
#
loop_
_entity.id
_entity.type
_entity.pdbx_description
1 polymer ?
#
loop_
_entity_poly.entity_id
_entity_poly.type
_entity_poly.pdbx_seq_one_letter_code
_entity_poly.pdbx_strand_id
1 'polypeptide(L)'
;MSTNTSTNTSTGDPLLSVDGLTTEFATDEGGIRAIEDVSFTLERGETLGIVGESGSGKSVTAHSIMRLLEDNGRIASGSVTFDGADLTTMSDSTLQSIRGSEIAMVFQDPMTSLTPVLTVGTQLLETLHQHRELSDEEARETALSLLEQVRLPDPVDVFESYPHELSGGQRQRVLIAIAICCDPEVLIADEPTTALDVTIEAQILELLEDLRDSRDLSVVLITHDLGVVAESTDRVGVMYAGQMVEQGSTDRVFTEPRHPYTAGLLRSMPRLTDHVPELLEGTVPQPGNRPSGCNFAPRCPYATAACEADDPPLEPVERGDGVPAGTSETAAEITAETAAGTAPSPTDDGAVQRAACIRTDEIGVLEPVPAEASETARSRTTDVGDPILEIENVRKEFDTSTSLLDRLLPKGSPPVQAVDGVSLSLRAGETVGLVGESGSGKTTLGRLCIALEERTEGDILLDGVSLAETPDEELRQRVQFVFQDPSSSLNPRQRVGRILGFAVEKHATLAPDETVTDRVIDLLEEVGLDAETRHRHPHELSGGQKQRVGVARALAVDPDVLIADEPTSALDVSVQGQILALLERIKAERDLSMIFISHDLSVIRHVSDRVAVMYLGRLAETGPVDALFADPKHPYTEALLSAIPDPDPDPNPQRSSERITLEGEIPDPRYPPTGCNFASRCPAVMPKCREHDPALVPVDGDQRAACFLHSTATRGDEEPPEDVLEATHRGSD
;
A
#
# COMPACT_ATOMS: atom_id res chain seq x y z
N MET A 1 11.15 -48.21 -5.45
CA MET A 1 10.32 -48.98 -4.51
C MET A 1 11.08 -49.13 -3.19
N SER A 2 11.03 -48.08 -2.37
CA SER A 2 11.31 -48.13 -0.93
C SER A 2 10.06 -47.57 -0.27
N THR A 3 9.43 -48.39 0.56
CA THR A 3 8.17 -48.09 1.23
C THR A 3 8.40 -47.02 2.29
N ASN A 4 7.92 -45.80 2.03
CA ASN A 4 7.80 -44.75 3.04
C ASN A 4 6.78 -45.21 4.08
N THR A 5 7.19 -45.19 5.33
CA THR A 5 6.34 -45.52 6.47
C THR A 5 5.52 -44.28 6.76
N SER A 6 4.25 -44.25 6.39
CA SER A 6 3.29 -43.24 6.87
C SER A 6 3.27 -43.29 8.40
N THR A 7 3.91 -42.32 9.03
CA THR A 7 3.56 -41.90 10.38
C THR A 7 2.17 -41.29 10.31
N ASN A 8 1.22 -41.88 11.04
CA ASN A 8 -0.10 -41.31 11.31
C ASN A 8 0.10 -39.92 11.94
N THR A 9 -0.01 -38.85 11.16
CA THR A 9 -0.22 -37.50 11.67
C THR A 9 -1.61 -37.45 12.29
N SER A 10 -1.68 -37.06 13.56
CA SER A 10 -2.94 -36.89 14.26
C SER A 10 -3.66 -35.69 13.66
N THR A 11 -4.99 -35.74 13.58
CA THR A 11 -5.84 -34.76 12.88
C THR A 11 -5.97 -33.43 13.65
N GLY A 12 -4.91 -32.95 14.31
CA GLY A 12 -4.93 -31.75 15.15
C GLY A 12 -3.57 -31.21 15.57
N ASP A 13 -2.47 -31.58 14.91
CA ASP A 13 -1.16 -30.95 15.11
C ASP A 13 -0.96 -29.86 14.02
N PRO A 14 -0.44 -28.67 14.38
CA PRO A 14 -0.26 -27.57 13.42
C PRO A 14 0.75 -27.94 12.34
N LEU A 15 0.53 -27.43 11.12
CA LEU A 15 1.43 -27.63 9.98
C LEU A 15 2.79 -26.96 10.20
N LEU A 16 2.75 -25.72 10.70
CA LEU A 16 3.92 -24.95 11.10
C LEU A 16 3.71 -24.41 12.51
N SER A 17 4.68 -24.62 13.40
CA SER A 17 4.73 -24.01 14.73
C SER A 17 6.01 -23.21 14.88
N VAL A 18 5.87 -21.99 15.38
CA VAL A 18 6.96 -21.11 15.79
C VAL A 18 6.84 -20.93 17.29
N ASP A 19 7.90 -21.27 18.03
CA ASP A 19 7.88 -21.30 19.49
C ASP A 19 9.07 -20.54 20.06
N GLY A 20 8.80 -19.39 20.70
CA GLY A 20 9.79 -18.55 21.39
C GLY A 20 10.93 -18.04 20.50
N LEU A 21 10.64 -17.82 19.21
CA LEU A 21 11.64 -17.49 18.20
C LEU A 21 12.27 -16.12 18.48
N THR A 22 13.59 -16.11 18.65
CA THR A 22 14.38 -14.90 18.89
C THR A 22 15.54 -14.84 17.91
N THR A 23 15.67 -13.72 17.20
CA THR A 23 16.74 -13.51 16.21
C THR A 23 17.57 -12.30 16.57
N GLU A 24 18.89 -12.50 16.61
CA GLU A 24 19.89 -11.50 16.96
C GLU A 24 20.77 -11.17 15.75
N PHE A 25 21.05 -9.88 15.54
CA PHE A 25 22.01 -9.37 14.55
C PHE A 25 23.23 -8.78 15.24
N ALA A 26 24.42 -9.14 14.78
CA ALA A 26 25.65 -8.52 15.23
C ALA A 26 25.83 -7.14 14.59
N THR A 27 26.09 -6.13 15.41
CA THR A 27 26.45 -4.78 14.97
C THR A 27 27.72 -4.30 15.67
N ASP A 28 28.32 -3.22 15.17
CA ASP A 28 29.52 -2.61 15.76
C ASP A 28 29.29 -2.12 17.21
N GLU A 29 28.04 -1.84 17.58
CA GLU A 29 27.63 -1.38 18.91
C GLU A 29 27.16 -2.53 19.84
N GLY A 30 27.07 -3.75 19.33
CA GLY A 30 26.63 -4.94 20.08
C GLY A 30 25.62 -5.81 19.32
N GLY A 31 25.18 -6.89 19.96
CA GLY A 31 24.10 -7.72 19.42
C GLY A 31 22.74 -7.03 19.60
N ILE A 32 21.95 -6.95 18.54
CA ILE A 32 20.62 -6.36 18.52
C ILE A 32 19.59 -7.47 18.30
N ARG A 33 18.57 -7.55 19.17
CA ARG A 33 17.46 -8.50 19.02
C ARG A 33 16.40 -7.93 18.09
N ALA A 34 16.34 -8.39 16.84
CA ALA A 34 15.33 -7.90 15.90
C ALA A 34 13.93 -8.40 16.25
N ILE A 35 13.81 -9.70 16.56
CA ILE A 35 12.59 -10.31 17.11
C ILE A 35 12.90 -11.05 18.41
N GLU A 36 11.94 -11.11 19.31
CA GLU A 36 12.07 -11.66 20.64
C GLU A 36 10.79 -12.41 21.03
N ASP A 37 10.95 -13.67 21.45
CA ASP A 37 9.87 -14.54 21.94
C ASP A 37 8.63 -14.62 21.02
N VAL A 38 8.84 -14.63 19.70
CA VAL A 38 7.74 -14.74 18.73
C VAL A 38 7.22 -16.18 18.71
N SER A 39 5.92 -16.35 18.95
CA SER A 39 5.26 -17.66 18.91
C SER A 39 3.93 -17.60 18.17
N PHE A 40 3.65 -18.57 17.29
CA PHE A 40 2.37 -18.75 16.60
C PHE A 40 2.31 -20.11 15.90
N THR A 41 1.10 -20.53 15.52
CA THR A 41 0.85 -21.75 14.74
C THR A 41 0.09 -21.44 13.47
N LEU A 42 0.32 -22.25 12.44
CA LEU A 42 -0.43 -22.29 11.18
C LEU A 42 -1.01 -23.69 10.99
N GLU A 43 -2.33 -23.77 10.85
CA GLU A 43 -3.07 -24.98 10.54
C GLU A 43 -3.10 -25.25 9.02
N ARG A 44 -3.40 -26.50 8.65
CA ARG A 44 -3.49 -26.88 7.22
C ARG A 44 -4.67 -26.17 6.55
N GLY A 45 -4.41 -25.49 5.44
CA GLY A 45 -5.40 -24.72 4.68
C GLY A 45 -5.79 -23.39 5.31
N GLU A 46 -5.14 -22.99 6.42
CA GLU A 46 -5.36 -21.70 7.08
C GLU A 46 -4.59 -20.58 6.38
N THR A 47 -5.14 -19.38 6.40
CA THR A 47 -4.43 -18.13 6.10
C THR A 47 -4.20 -17.33 7.38
N LEU A 48 -2.96 -17.26 7.83
CA LEU A 48 -2.53 -16.45 8.98
C LEU A 48 -1.96 -15.11 8.51
N GLY A 49 -2.60 -14.02 8.90
CA GLY A 49 -2.08 -12.66 8.74
C GLY A 49 -1.05 -12.30 9.81
N ILE A 50 0.07 -11.68 9.45
CA ILE A 50 0.99 -11.04 10.39
C ILE A 50 1.11 -9.56 10.02
N VAL A 51 0.67 -8.69 10.94
CA VAL A 51 0.54 -7.24 10.70
C VAL A 51 1.29 -6.40 11.71
N GLY A 52 1.56 -5.15 11.36
CA GLY A 52 2.16 -4.15 12.24
C GLY A 52 2.97 -3.11 11.47
N GLU A 53 3.39 -2.04 12.14
CA GLU A 53 4.25 -0.99 11.58
C GLU A 53 5.60 -1.55 11.07
N SER A 54 6.26 -0.82 10.19
CA SER A 54 7.57 -1.12 9.65
C SER A 54 8.59 -1.16 10.78
N GLY A 55 9.50 -2.13 10.69
CA GLY A 55 10.45 -2.41 11.76
C GLY A 55 9.86 -3.16 12.97
N SER A 56 8.60 -3.61 12.93
CA SER A 56 8.03 -4.48 13.97
C SER A 56 8.57 -5.92 13.95
N GLY A 57 9.32 -6.31 12.90
CA GLY A 57 9.99 -7.61 12.81
C GLY A 57 9.34 -8.65 11.89
N LYS A 58 8.26 -8.31 11.17
CA LYS A 58 7.50 -9.24 10.31
C LYS A 58 8.36 -10.01 9.29
N SER A 59 9.09 -9.30 8.42
CA SER A 59 9.97 -9.92 7.42
C SER A 59 11.15 -10.67 8.05
N VAL A 60 11.65 -10.20 9.20
CA VAL A 60 12.68 -10.93 9.96
C VAL A 60 12.13 -12.25 10.48
N THR A 61 10.86 -12.31 10.90
CA THR A 61 10.18 -13.55 11.29
C THR A 61 10.11 -14.53 10.12
N ALA A 62 9.68 -14.08 8.93
CA ALA A 62 9.68 -14.90 7.72
C ALA A 62 11.07 -15.43 7.35
N HIS A 63 12.08 -14.55 7.31
CA HIS A 63 13.46 -14.94 7.01
C HIS A 63 14.04 -15.87 8.07
N SER A 64 13.62 -15.75 9.34
CA SER A 64 14.04 -16.64 10.42
C SER A 64 13.44 -18.03 10.25
N ILE A 65 12.13 -18.14 9.93
CA ILE A 65 11.46 -19.40 9.60
C ILE A 65 12.18 -20.08 8.43
N MET A 66 12.43 -19.31 7.37
CA MET A 66 13.10 -19.82 6.19
C MET A 66 14.60 -20.02 6.40
N ARG A 67 15.22 -19.59 7.50
CA ARG A 67 16.67 -19.57 7.72
C ARG A 67 17.45 -18.87 6.59
N LEU A 68 16.95 -17.72 6.13
CA LEU A 68 17.52 -16.84 5.10
C LEU A 68 18.06 -15.52 5.70
N LEU A 69 18.58 -15.58 6.93
CA LEU A 69 19.17 -14.42 7.60
C LEU A 69 20.50 -14.02 6.95
N GLU A 70 20.82 -12.72 7.03
CA GLU A 70 22.14 -12.20 6.64
C GLU A 70 23.27 -12.79 7.50
N ASP A 71 24.52 -12.68 7.05
CA ASP A 71 25.70 -13.28 7.72
C ASP A 71 25.89 -12.83 9.17
N ASN A 72 25.40 -11.64 9.53
CA ASN A 72 25.44 -11.11 10.89
C ASN A 72 24.22 -11.50 11.73
N GLY A 73 23.20 -12.15 11.14
CA GLY A 73 21.98 -12.60 11.80
C GLY A 73 22.05 -14.06 12.25
N ARG A 74 21.45 -14.38 13.40
CA ARG A 74 21.30 -15.75 13.89
C ARG A 74 20.03 -15.94 14.72
N ILE A 75 19.47 -17.15 14.67
CA ILE A 75 18.45 -17.58 15.63
C ILE A 75 19.16 -17.82 16.98
N ALA A 76 18.82 -17.02 17.99
CA ALA A 76 19.44 -17.06 19.31
C ALA A 76 18.75 -18.08 20.23
N SER A 77 17.43 -18.23 20.11
CA SER A 77 16.60 -19.18 20.84
C SER A 77 15.27 -19.42 20.13
N GLY A 78 14.53 -20.42 20.61
CA GLY A 78 13.26 -20.86 20.04
C GLY A 78 13.42 -21.99 19.02
N SER A 79 12.31 -22.45 18.49
CA SER A 79 12.24 -23.50 17.47
C SER A 79 11.19 -23.18 16.42
N VAL A 80 11.37 -23.76 15.24
CA VAL A 80 10.43 -23.68 14.12
C VAL A 80 10.20 -25.11 13.65
N THR A 81 9.01 -25.66 13.84
CA THR A 81 8.69 -27.02 13.45
C THR A 81 7.72 -27.04 12.28
N PHE A 82 8.04 -27.80 11.24
CA PHE A 82 7.19 -28.04 10.08
C PHE A 82 6.89 -29.53 9.96
N ASP A 83 5.60 -29.90 9.93
CA ASP A 83 5.10 -31.28 9.96
C ASP A 83 5.80 -32.15 11.03
N GLY A 84 6.02 -31.57 12.22
CA GLY A 84 6.69 -32.19 13.35
C GLY A 84 8.23 -32.20 13.31
N ALA A 85 8.87 -31.67 12.27
CA ALA A 85 10.31 -31.62 12.12
C ALA A 85 10.88 -30.21 12.38
N ASP A 86 11.87 -30.09 13.27
CA ASP A 86 12.46 -28.80 13.65
C ASP A 86 13.46 -28.28 12.60
N LEU A 87 13.06 -27.24 11.86
CA LEU A 87 13.84 -26.56 10.82
C LEU A 87 15.09 -25.87 11.38
N THR A 88 15.09 -25.45 12.65
CA THR A 88 16.20 -24.69 13.23
C THR A 88 17.46 -25.52 13.39
N THR A 89 17.31 -26.83 13.58
CA THR A 89 18.41 -27.77 13.82
C THR A 89 18.80 -28.61 12.60
N MET A 90 18.05 -28.50 11.49
CA MET A 90 18.34 -29.21 10.24
C MET A 90 19.66 -28.78 9.59
N SER A 91 20.27 -29.70 8.84
CA SER A 91 21.41 -29.37 7.98
C SER A 91 20.96 -28.58 6.74
N ASP A 92 21.85 -27.75 6.22
CA ASP A 92 21.55 -26.90 5.06
C ASP A 92 21.09 -27.70 3.82
N SER A 93 21.62 -28.92 3.64
CA SER A 93 21.20 -29.83 2.56
C SER A 93 19.74 -30.27 2.67
N THR A 94 19.25 -30.48 3.91
CA THR A 94 17.87 -30.90 4.16
C THR A 94 16.93 -29.71 4.07
N LEU A 95 17.35 -28.54 4.55
CA LEU A 95 16.60 -27.32 4.33
C LEU A 95 16.48 -26.99 2.84
N GLN A 96 17.54 -27.19 2.06
CA GLN A 96 17.50 -26.97 0.62
C GLN A 96 16.51 -27.91 -0.08
N SER A 97 16.22 -29.11 0.45
CA SER A 97 15.21 -30.00 -0.13
C SER A 97 13.78 -29.68 0.29
N ILE A 98 13.58 -28.87 1.34
CA ILE A 98 12.28 -28.41 1.85
C ILE A 98 11.89 -27.05 1.26
N ARG A 99 12.87 -26.14 1.14
CA ARG A 99 12.66 -24.81 0.55
C ARG A 99 12.34 -24.93 -0.93
N GLY A 100 11.29 -24.26 -1.36
CA GLY A 100 10.81 -24.25 -2.74
C GLY A 100 9.95 -25.46 -3.11
N SER A 101 10.02 -26.57 -2.36
CA SER A 101 9.23 -27.79 -2.60
C SER A 101 8.07 -27.98 -1.61
N GLU A 102 8.33 -27.79 -0.31
CA GLU A 102 7.36 -27.99 0.77
C GLU A 102 7.00 -26.66 1.44
N ILE A 103 7.97 -25.74 1.56
CA ILE A 103 7.76 -24.37 2.03
C ILE A 103 8.33 -23.40 1.00
N ALA A 104 7.50 -22.52 0.49
CA ALA A 104 7.89 -21.48 -0.47
C ALA A 104 7.71 -20.08 0.12
N MET A 105 8.41 -19.11 -0.46
CA MET A 105 8.32 -17.71 -0.06
C MET A 105 8.19 -16.81 -1.29
N VAL A 106 7.27 -15.86 -1.23
CA VAL A 106 7.21 -14.69 -2.11
C VAL A 106 7.77 -13.52 -1.33
N PHE A 107 8.84 -12.91 -1.86
CA PHE A 107 9.54 -11.80 -1.22
C PHE A 107 8.91 -10.45 -1.61
N GLN A 108 9.16 -9.43 -0.78
CA GLN A 108 8.57 -8.08 -0.84
C GLN A 108 8.81 -7.29 -2.15
N ASP A 109 9.96 -7.45 -2.82
CA ASP A 109 10.28 -6.68 -4.04
C ASP A 109 10.61 -7.59 -5.24
N PRO A 110 9.71 -7.69 -6.24
CA PRO A 110 9.90 -8.50 -7.44
C PRO A 110 11.19 -8.21 -8.21
N MET A 111 11.66 -6.97 -8.23
CA MET A 111 12.86 -6.58 -8.97
C MET A 111 14.14 -7.06 -8.30
N THR A 112 14.12 -7.20 -6.98
CA THR A 112 15.28 -7.73 -6.24
C THR A 112 15.29 -9.25 -6.20
N SER A 113 14.11 -9.88 -6.28
CA SER A 113 13.97 -11.34 -6.21
C SER A 113 14.16 -12.04 -7.55
N LEU A 114 13.73 -11.42 -8.66
CA LEU A 114 13.95 -11.97 -9.99
C LEU A 114 15.35 -11.64 -10.50
N THR A 115 16.00 -12.60 -11.17
CA THR A 115 17.30 -12.36 -11.80
C THR A 115 17.10 -11.62 -13.13
N PRO A 116 17.51 -10.34 -13.26
CA PRO A 116 17.12 -9.49 -14.40
C PRO A 116 17.76 -9.89 -15.73
N VAL A 117 18.80 -10.74 -15.70
CA VAL A 117 19.55 -11.22 -16.87
C VAL A 117 19.12 -12.61 -17.32
N LEU A 118 18.15 -13.23 -16.65
CA LEU A 118 17.57 -14.52 -17.02
C LEU A 118 16.12 -14.32 -17.46
N THR A 119 15.67 -15.15 -18.40
CA THR A 119 14.24 -15.17 -18.79
C THR A 119 13.40 -15.77 -17.66
N VAL A 120 12.10 -15.46 -17.65
CA VAL A 120 11.13 -16.07 -16.73
C VAL A 120 11.18 -17.59 -16.81
N GLY A 121 11.18 -18.13 -18.02
CA GLY A 121 11.21 -19.56 -18.27
C GLY A 121 12.46 -20.22 -17.72
N THR A 122 13.62 -19.57 -17.85
CA THR A 122 14.88 -20.10 -17.29
C THR A 122 14.79 -20.26 -15.77
N GLN A 123 14.23 -19.26 -15.09
CA GLN A 123 14.09 -19.27 -13.63
C GLN A 123 13.06 -20.31 -13.15
N LEU A 124 11.94 -20.48 -13.86
CA LEU A 124 10.96 -21.54 -13.56
C LEU A 124 11.55 -22.95 -13.75
N LEU A 125 12.24 -23.16 -14.87
CA LEU A 125 12.86 -24.45 -15.17
C LEU A 125 13.96 -24.82 -14.17
N GLU A 126 14.70 -23.84 -13.66
CA GLU A 126 15.73 -24.06 -12.63
C GLU A 126 15.11 -24.69 -11.36
N THR A 127 14.04 -24.09 -10.83
CA THR A 127 13.34 -24.62 -9.64
C THR A 127 12.72 -25.99 -9.91
N LEU A 128 12.05 -26.17 -11.06
CA LEU A 128 11.44 -27.45 -11.42
C LEU A 128 12.48 -28.57 -11.53
N HIS A 129 13.62 -28.34 -12.19
CA HIS A 129 14.67 -29.34 -12.31
C HIS A 129 15.40 -29.63 -10.99
N GLN A 130 15.45 -28.64 -10.08
CA GLN A 130 16.07 -28.81 -8.77
C GLN A 130 15.24 -29.71 -7.85
N HIS A 131 13.92 -29.64 -7.93
CA HIS A 131 13.02 -30.29 -6.97
C HIS A 131 12.16 -31.42 -7.55
N ARG A 132 12.02 -31.52 -8.88
CA ARG A 132 11.20 -32.55 -9.54
C ARG A 132 11.98 -33.33 -10.58
N GLU A 133 11.65 -34.62 -10.70
CA GLU A 133 12.21 -35.52 -11.71
C GLU A 133 11.41 -35.38 -13.02
N LEU A 134 11.59 -34.26 -13.72
CA LEU A 134 10.94 -33.96 -15.00
C LEU A 134 11.96 -33.92 -16.14
N SER A 135 11.54 -34.31 -17.35
CA SER A 135 12.27 -33.97 -18.57
C SER A 135 12.11 -32.49 -18.93
N ASP A 136 13.02 -31.94 -19.75
CA ASP A 136 12.95 -30.54 -20.20
C ASP A 136 11.59 -30.18 -20.84
N GLU A 137 10.97 -31.12 -21.57
CA GLU A 137 9.67 -30.93 -22.21
C GLU A 137 8.54 -30.87 -21.16
N GLU A 138 8.52 -31.82 -20.21
CA GLU A 138 7.53 -31.85 -19.13
C GLU A 138 7.65 -30.63 -18.22
N ALA A 139 8.88 -30.19 -17.93
CA ALA A 139 9.14 -28.99 -17.15
C ALA A 139 8.66 -27.73 -17.88
N ARG A 140 8.86 -27.64 -19.20
CA ARG A 140 8.35 -26.51 -20.01
C ARG A 140 6.82 -26.50 -20.07
N GLU A 141 6.18 -27.65 -20.29
CA GLU A 141 4.71 -27.75 -20.27
C GLU A 141 4.15 -27.34 -18.90
N THR A 142 4.77 -27.81 -17.82
CA THR A 142 4.41 -27.43 -16.45
C THR A 142 4.56 -25.94 -16.22
N ALA A 143 5.69 -25.34 -16.64
CA ALA A 143 5.94 -23.92 -16.49
C ALA A 143 4.91 -23.07 -17.26
N LEU A 144 4.56 -23.43 -18.50
CA LEU A 144 3.53 -22.72 -19.27
C LEU A 144 2.15 -22.83 -18.63
N SER A 145 1.79 -24.00 -18.11
CA SER A 145 0.54 -24.20 -17.38
C SER A 145 0.50 -23.38 -16.09
N LEU A 146 1.63 -23.24 -15.38
CA LEU A 146 1.73 -22.41 -14.19
C LEU A 146 1.55 -20.93 -14.51
N LEU A 147 2.18 -20.44 -15.58
CA LEU A 147 2.02 -19.06 -16.04
C LEU A 147 0.56 -18.77 -16.41
N GLU A 148 -0.14 -19.71 -17.04
CA GLU A 148 -1.58 -19.61 -17.32
C GLU A 148 -2.42 -19.59 -16.03
N GLN A 149 -2.10 -20.44 -15.06
CA GLN A 149 -2.81 -20.52 -13.77
C GLN A 149 -2.67 -19.24 -12.94
N VAL A 150 -1.50 -18.59 -12.95
CA VAL A 150 -1.33 -17.27 -12.32
C VAL A 150 -1.90 -16.13 -13.16
N ARG A 151 -2.72 -16.45 -14.18
CA ARG A 151 -3.45 -15.53 -15.06
C ARG A 151 -2.54 -14.54 -15.81
N LEU A 152 -1.34 -14.97 -16.21
CA LEU A 152 -0.47 -14.15 -17.07
C LEU A 152 -0.99 -14.18 -18.53
N PRO A 153 -1.08 -13.02 -19.20
CA PRO A 153 -1.41 -12.98 -20.61
C PRO A 153 -0.28 -13.61 -21.43
N ASP A 154 -0.64 -14.27 -22.53
CA ASP A 154 0.30 -14.89 -23.47
C ASP A 154 1.48 -15.63 -22.79
N PRO A 155 1.22 -16.73 -22.05
CA PRO A 155 2.23 -17.44 -21.25
C PRO A 155 3.52 -17.80 -22.00
N VAL A 156 3.43 -18.05 -23.30
CA VAL A 156 4.57 -18.36 -24.16
C VAL A 156 5.51 -17.17 -24.31
N ASP A 157 4.97 -15.97 -24.51
CA ASP A 157 5.78 -14.76 -24.66
C ASP A 157 6.37 -14.34 -23.31
N VAL A 158 5.59 -14.44 -22.23
CA VAL A 158 6.09 -14.19 -20.87
C VAL A 158 7.21 -15.15 -20.49
N PHE A 159 7.11 -16.43 -20.85
CA PHE A 159 8.15 -17.42 -20.60
C PHE A 159 9.51 -17.03 -21.23
N GLU A 160 9.49 -16.41 -22.41
CA GLU A 160 10.70 -15.97 -23.12
C GLU A 160 11.14 -14.54 -22.72
N SER A 161 10.33 -13.81 -21.96
CA SER A 161 10.59 -12.44 -21.54
C SER A 161 11.55 -12.36 -20.36
N TYR A 162 12.24 -11.23 -20.24
CA TYR A 162 13.04 -10.87 -19.07
C TYR A 162 12.20 -10.10 -18.04
N PRO A 163 12.54 -10.14 -16.74
CA PRO A 163 11.79 -9.42 -15.70
C PRO A 163 11.56 -7.94 -16.01
N HIS A 164 12.56 -7.24 -16.55
CA HIS A 164 12.49 -5.81 -16.85
C HIS A 164 11.52 -5.46 -18.00
N GLU A 165 11.08 -6.43 -18.80
CA GLU A 165 10.10 -6.27 -19.88
C GLU A 165 8.65 -6.41 -19.38
N LEU A 166 8.46 -6.93 -18.16
CA LEU A 166 7.17 -7.18 -17.55
C LEU A 166 6.69 -6.00 -16.69
N SER A 167 5.36 -5.87 -16.55
CA SER A 167 4.72 -4.96 -15.59
C SER A 167 4.94 -5.41 -14.14
N GLY A 168 4.70 -4.52 -13.16
CA GLY A 168 4.83 -4.86 -11.74
C GLY A 168 3.95 -6.06 -11.34
N GLY A 169 2.67 -6.04 -11.74
CA GLY A 169 1.73 -7.14 -11.50
C GLY A 169 2.15 -8.44 -12.20
N GLN A 170 2.69 -8.37 -13.43
CA GLN A 170 3.22 -9.55 -14.11
C GLN A 170 4.42 -10.16 -13.37
N ARG A 171 5.36 -9.32 -12.91
CA ARG A 171 6.51 -9.79 -12.12
C ARG A 171 6.05 -10.47 -10.83
N GLN A 172 5.03 -9.92 -10.17
CA GLN A 172 4.46 -10.53 -8.97
C GLN A 172 3.83 -11.89 -9.26
N ARG A 173 3.02 -12.00 -10.32
CA ARG A 173 2.46 -13.30 -10.78
C ARG A 173 3.55 -14.31 -11.13
N VAL A 174 4.64 -13.87 -11.76
CA VAL A 174 5.80 -14.72 -12.04
C VAL A 174 6.46 -15.22 -10.76
N LEU A 175 6.65 -14.36 -9.75
CA LEU A 175 7.18 -14.79 -8.45
C LEU A 175 6.26 -15.81 -7.77
N ILE A 176 4.96 -15.59 -7.80
CA ILE A 176 3.97 -16.55 -7.29
C ILE A 176 4.10 -17.87 -8.06
N ALA A 177 4.19 -17.84 -9.39
CA ALA A 177 4.38 -19.04 -10.21
C ALA A 177 5.66 -19.82 -9.84
N ILE A 178 6.78 -19.12 -9.59
CA ILE A 178 8.03 -19.73 -9.13
C ILE A 178 7.86 -20.32 -7.73
N ALA A 179 7.17 -19.63 -6.81
CA ALA A 179 6.96 -20.11 -5.46
C ALA A 179 6.10 -21.39 -5.43
N ILE A 180 5.04 -21.46 -6.25
CA ILE A 180 4.11 -22.58 -6.25
C ILE A 180 4.48 -23.70 -7.23
N CYS A 181 5.56 -23.57 -8.02
CA CYS A 181 5.83 -24.50 -9.12
C CYS A 181 6.07 -25.94 -8.67
N CYS A 182 6.40 -26.13 -7.40
CA CYS A 182 6.62 -27.44 -6.80
C CYS A 182 5.53 -27.86 -5.79
N ASP A 183 4.35 -27.23 -5.83
CA ASP A 183 3.19 -27.53 -4.98
C ASP A 183 3.53 -27.58 -3.47
N PRO A 184 4.03 -26.46 -2.91
CA PRO A 184 4.35 -26.38 -1.48
C PRO A 184 3.10 -26.53 -0.61
N GLU A 185 3.28 -26.98 0.63
CA GLU A 185 2.24 -27.02 1.64
C GLU A 185 2.09 -25.68 2.38
N VAL A 186 3.18 -24.90 2.46
CA VAL A 186 3.21 -23.58 3.09
C VAL A 186 3.75 -22.53 2.11
N LEU A 187 3.02 -21.42 1.97
CA LEU A 187 3.48 -20.22 1.29
C LEU A 187 3.59 -19.06 2.28
N ILE A 188 4.80 -18.52 2.42
CA ILE A 188 5.03 -17.27 3.14
C ILE A 188 5.02 -16.13 2.12
N ALA A 189 4.00 -15.28 2.16
CA ALA A 189 3.88 -14.14 1.28
C ALA A 189 4.25 -12.87 2.06
N ASP A 190 5.46 -12.37 1.85
CA ASP A 190 5.97 -11.16 2.51
C ASP A 190 5.69 -9.93 1.68
N GLU A 191 4.68 -9.16 2.09
CA GLU A 191 4.21 -7.95 1.42
C GLU A 191 3.93 -8.15 -0.10
N PRO A 192 3.12 -9.17 -0.47
CA PRO A 192 2.97 -9.59 -1.86
C PRO A 192 2.22 -8.59 -2.75
N THR A 193 1.64 -7.54 -2.17
CA THR A 193 0.86 -6.54 -2.90
C THR A 193 1.46 -5.14 -2.84
N THR A 194 2.59 -4.97 -2.14
CA THR A 194 3.24 -3.66 -2.00
C THR A 194 3.63 -3.09 -3.36
N ALA A 195 3.40 -1.78 -3.54
CA ALA A 195 3.68 -1.02 -4.76
C ALA A 195 2.89 -1.46 -6.02
N LEU A 196 1.77 -2.17 -5.84
CA LEU A 196 0.78 -2.45 -6.88
C LEU A 196 -0.41 -1.50 -6.74
N ASP A 197 -1.12 -1.25 -7.84
CA ASP A 197 -2.39 -0.51 -7.75
C ASP A 197 -3.50 -1.38 -7.15
N VAL A 198 -4.55 -0.73 -6.62
CA VAL A 198 -5.65 -1.39 -5.90
C VAL A 198 -6.34 -2.51 -6.69
N THR A 199 -6.38 -2.42 -8.03
CA THR A 199 -7.01 -3.48 -8.84
C THR A 199 -6.10 -4.67 -9.01
N ILE A 200 -4.81 -4.45 -9.24
CA ILE A 200 -3.84 -5.53 -9.35
C ILE A 200 -3.64 -6.18 -7.97
N GLU A 201 -3.60 -5.41 -6.89
CA GLU A 201 -3.61 -5.94 -5.51
C GLU A 201 -4.78 -6.90 -5.29
N ALA A 202 -6.02 -6.46 -5.56
CA ALA A 202 -7.20 -7.30 -5.41
C ALA A 202 -7.11 -8.59 -6.25
N GLN A 203 -6.60 -8.50 -7.49
CA GLN A 203 -6.40 -9.69 -8.33
C GLN A 203 -5.31 -10.64 -7.81
N ILE A 204 -4.26 -10.13 -7.16
CA ILE A 204 -3.22 -10.95 -6.54
C ILE A 204 -3.76 -11.66 -5.31
N LEU A 205 -4.54 -10.97 -4.47
CA LEU A 205 -5.19 -11.57 -3.31
C LEU A 205 -6.17 -12.66 -3.71
N GLU A 206 -7.04 -12.40 -4.70
CA GLU A 206 -7.95 -13.40 -5.26
C GLU A 206 -7.18 -14.61 -5.85
N LEU A 207 -6.03 -14.37 -6.50
CA LEU A 207 -5.17 -15.45 -6.98
C LEU A 207 -4.62 -16.29 -5.82
N LEU A 208 -4.18 -15.66 -4.72
CA LEU A 208 -3.68 -16.39 -3.55
C LEU A 208 -4.78 -17.21 -2.88
N GLU A 209 -6.01 -16.68 -2.79
CA GLU A 209 -7.19 -17.39 -2.29
C GLU A 209 -7.54 -18.59 -3.19
N ASP A 210 -7.58 -18.41 -4.51
CA ASP A 210 -7.80 -19.49 -5.46
C ASP A 210 -6.74 -20.59 -5.35
N LEU A 211 -5.47 -20.21 -5.18
CA LEU A 211 -4.36 -21.15 -5.01
C LEU A 211 -4.44 -21.89 -3.68
N ARG A 212 -4.82 -21.21 -2.60
CA ARG A 212 -5.12 -21.81 -1.29
C ARG A 212 -6.17 -22.91 -1.43
N ASP A 213 -7.31 -22.57 -2.03
CA ASP A 213 -8.48 -23.45 -2.10
C ASP A 213 -8.28 -24.60 -3.11
N SER A 214 -7.58 -24.36 -4.22
CA SER A 214 -7.37 -25.36 -5.26
C SER A 214 -6.20 -26.33 -5.00
N ARG A 215 -5.26 -25.95 -4.13
CA ARG A 215 -4.04 -26.74 -3.85
C ARG A 215 -3.86 -27.16 -2.39
N ASP A 216 -4.86 -26.94 -1.54
CA ASP A 216 -4.76 -27.18 -0.08
C ASP A 216 -3.55 -26.47 0.55
N LEU A 217 -3.18 -25.31 -0.01
CA LEU A 217 -2.02 -24.53 0.39
C LEU A 217 -2.34 -23.78 1.69
N SER A 218 -1.38 -23.69 2.62
CA SER A 218 -1.51 -22.88 3.84
C SER A 218 -0.67 -21.62 3.69
N VAL A 219 -1.20 -20.45 4.08
CA VAL A 219 -0.60 -19.16 3.74
C VAL A 219 -0.26 -18.36 5.00
N VAL A 220 0.97 -17.88 5.10
CA VAL A 220 1.34 -16.81 6.04
C VAL A 220 1.42 -15.52 5.24
N LEU A 221 0.43 -14.66 5.40
CA LEU A 221 0.36 -13.37 4.72
C LEU A 221 0.93 -12.28 5.62
N ILE A 222 2.09 -11.75 5.27
CA ILE A 222 2.69 -10.61 5.97
C ILE A 222 2.33 -9.36 5.19
N THR A 223 1.71 -8.40 5.86
CA THR A 223 1.38 -7.11 5.25
C THR A 223 1.33 -6.02 6.31
N HIS A 224 1.45 -4.76 5.88
CA HIS A 224 1.14 -3.60 6.71
C HIS A 224 -0.28 -3.06 6.45
N ASP A 225 -0.96 -3.55 5.41
CA ASP A 225 -2.34 -3.21 5.09
C ASP A 225 -3.31 -4.10 5.90
N LEU A 226 -4.00 -3.46 6.84
CA LEU A 226 -4.98 -4.12 7.71
C LEU A 226 -6.29 -4.43 6.97
N GLY A 227 -6.65 -3.70 5.92
CA GLY A 227 -7.86 -3.96 5.13
C GLY A 227 -7.72 -5.26 4.35
N VAL A 228 -6.54 -5.46 3.75
CA VAL A 228 -6.16 -6.74 3.14
C VAL A 228 -6.31 -7.89 4.15
N VAL A 229 -5.82 -7.71 5.38
CA VAL A 229 -5.92 -8.75 6.42
C VAL A 229 -7.35 -9.02 6.85
N ALA A 230 -8.18 -7.98 7.00
CA ALA A 230 -9.58 -8.13 7.38
C ALA A 230 -10.36 -9.06 6.44
N GLU A 231 -10.02 -9.03 5.15
CA GLU A 231 -10.77 -9.75 4.11
C GLU A 231 -10.16 -11.10 3.72
N SER A 232 -8.83 -11.24 3.80
CA SER A 232 -8.10 -12.39 3.23
C SER A 232 -7.57 -13.40 4.25
N THR A 233 -7.74 -13.16 5.55
CA THR A 233 -7.12 -13.99 6.60
C THR A 233 -8.12 -14.59 7.58
N ASP A 234 -7.88 -15.83 8.01
CA ASP A 234 -8.70 -16.51 9.02
C ASP A 234 -8.32 -16.06 10.44
N ARG A 235 -7.02 -15.91 10.67
CA ARG A 235 -6.42 -15.46 11.92
C ARG A 235 -5.41 -14.36 11.65
N VAL A 236 -5.22 -13.51 12.65
CA VAL A 236 -4.24 -12.43 12.62
C VAL A 236 -3.37 -12.44 13.86
N GLY A 237 -2.09 -12.19 13.65
CA GLY A 237 -1.12 -11.86 14.68
C GLY A 237 -0.56 -10.46 14.49
N VAL A 238 -0.67 -9.63 15.51
CA VAL A 238 -0.22 -8.24 15.51
C VAL A 238 1.17 -8.18 16.14
N MET A 239 2.15 -7.68 15.38
CA MET A 239 3.53 -7.48 15.81
C MET A 239 3.83 -6.02 16.16
N TYR A 240 4.55 -5.83 17.26
CA TYR A 240 5.11 -4.55 17.65
C TYR A 240 6.52 -4.73 18.22
N ALA A 241 7.47 -3.90 17.75
CA ALA A 241 8.84 -3.87 18.25
C ALA A 241 9.52 -5.25 18.40
N GLY A 242 9.26 -6.20 17.50
CA GLY A 242 9.88 -7.53 17.50
C GLY A 242 9.11 -8.63 18.24
N GLN A 243 7.94 -8.33 18.80
CA GLN A 243 7.13 -9.27 19.58
C GLN A 243 5.70 -9.35 19.05
N MET A 244 5.04 -10.48 19.34
CA MET A 244 3.59 -10.63 19.16
C MET A 244 2.87 -9.95 20.32
N VAL A 245 2.04 -8.95 20.03
CA VAL A 245 1.29 -8.21 21.07
C VAL A 245 -0.17 -8.59 21.14
N GLU A 246 -0.73 -9.13 20.07
CA GLU A 246 -2.11 -9.63 20.03
C GLU A 246 -2.27 -10.71 18.96
N GLN A 247 -3.07 -11.73 19.24
CA GLN A 247 -3.39 -12.80 18.28
C GLN A 247 -4.84 -13.27 18.45
N GLY A 248 -5.50 -13.66 17.37
CA GLY A 248 -6.84 -14.23 17.42
C GLY A 248 -7.45 -14.43 16.02
N SER A 249 -8.72 -14.82 15.97
CA SER A 249 -9.49 -14.77 14.72
C SER A 249 -9.58 -13.33 14.22
N THR A 250 -9.44 -13.14 12.91
CA THR A 250 -9.42 -11.82 12.28
C THR A 250 -10.62 -10.97 12.69
N ASP A 251 -11.83 -11.51 12.57
CA ASP A 251 -13.08 -10.87 13.01
C ASP A 251 -13.01 -10.29 14.44
N ARG A 252 -12.48 -11.07 15.39
CA ARG A 252 -12.42 -10.63 16.80
C ARG A 252 -11.37 -9.58 17.06
N VAL A 253 -10.18 -9.71 16.47
CA VAL A 253 -9.11 -8.73 16.67
C VAL A 253 -9.50 -7.38 16.06
N PHE A 254 -10.23 -7.40 14.95
CA PHE A 254 -10.70 -6.18 14.27
C PHE A 254 -11.92 -5.53 14.96
N THR A 255 -12.82 -6.31 15.54
CA THR A 255 -14.02 -5.77 16.23
C THR A 255 -13.79 -5.46 17.72
N GLU A 256 -13.00 -6.28 18.41
CA GLU A 256 -12.71 -6.19 19.83
C GLU A 256 -11.20 -6.28 20.11
N PRO A 257 -10.41 -5.29 19.66
CA PRO A 257 -8.98 -5.28 19.95
C PRO A 257 -8.73 -5.21 21.46
N ARG A 258 -7.79 -6.01 21.94
CA ARG A 258 -7.44 -6.16 23.37
C ARG A 258 -6.12 -5.52 23.73
N HIS A 259 -5.34 -5.09 22.73
CA HIS A 259 -4.11 -4.35 22.94
C HIS A 259 -4.24 -2.89 22.45
N PRO A 260 -3.81 -1.88 23.25
CA PRO A 260 -3.87 -0.46 22.88
C PRO A 260 -3.29 -0.11 21.50
N TYR A 261 -2.17 -0.76 21.14
CA TYR A 261 -1.54 -0.59 19.84
C TYR A 261 -2.42 -1.10 18.70
N THR A 262 -3.01 -2.29 18.82
CA THR A 262 -3.94 -2.84 17.82
C THR A 262 -5.12 -1.90 17.62
N ALA A 263 -5.72 -1.44 18.72
CA ALA A 263 -6.82 -0.47 18.65
C ALA A 263 -6.37 0.86 17.99
N GLY A 264 -5.17 1.35 18.31
CA GLY A 264 -4.61 2.55 17.69
C GLY A 264 -4.35 2.39 16.19
N LEU A 265 -3.83 1.24 15.77
CA LEU A 265 -3.65 0.91 14.34
C LEU A 265 -4.97 0.92 13.59
N LEU A 266 -5.99 0.23 14.11
CA LEU A 266 -7.32 0.14 13.49
C LEU A 266 -8.03 1.50 13.42
N ARG A 267 -7.81 2.38 14.40
CA ARG A 267 -8.34 3.76 14.38
C ARG A 267 -7.54 4.71 13.46
N SER A 268 -6.28 4.39 13.17
CA SER A 268 -5.43 5.15 12.23
C SER A 268 -5.74 4.87 10.76
N MET A 269 -6.55 3.84 10.47
CA MET A 269 -6.89 3.47 9.09
C MET A 269 -7.83 4.48 8.43
N PRO A 270 -7.50 4.97 7.22
CA PRO A 270 -8.47 5.66 6.38
C PRO A 270 -9.61 4.70 6.05
N ARG A 271 -10.85 5.14 6.24
CA ARG A 271 -12.05 4.36 5.89
C ARG A 271 -12.76 5.04 4.73
N LEU A 272 -13.52 4.24 3.97
CA LEU A 272 -14.51 4.78 3.05
C LEU A 272 -15.68 5.44 3.77
N THR A 273 -15.82 5.30 5.08
CA THR A 273 -16.80 6.07 5.86
C THR A 273 -16.18 7.38 6.35
N ASP A 274 -17.01 8.40 6.61
CA ASP A 274 -16.54 9.74 7.01
C ASP A 274 -16.01 9.73 8.46
N HIS A 275 -14.84 9.15 8.66
CA HIS A 275 -14.10 9.12 9.91
C HIS A 275 -12.76 9.83 9.74
N VAL A 276 -12.41 10.68 10.71
CA VAL A 276 -11.06 11.24 10.78
C VAL A 276 -10.19 10.22 11.48
N PRO A 277 -9.16 9.66 10.81
CA PRO A 277 -8.30 8.68 11.44
C PRO A 277 -7.67 9.25 12.72
N GLU A 278 -7.73 8.49 13.82
CA GLU A 278 -7.01 8.88 15.04
C GLU A 278 -5.53 8.58 14.88
N LEU A 279 -4.69 9.60 15.08
CA LEU A 279 -3.25 9.44 14.92
C LEU A 279 -2.64 8.61 16.03
N LEU A 280 -1.99 7.50 15.66
CA LEU A 280 -1.08 6.80 16.55
C LEU A 280 0.26 7.54 16.63
N GLU A 281 0.44 8.38 17.65
CA GLU A 281 1.64 9.21 17.82
C GLU A 281 2.93 8.40 18.07
N GLY A 282 4.07 8.99 17.71
CA GLY A 282 5.41 8.41 17.88
C GLY A 282 5.81 7.42 16.79
N THR A 283 6.95 6.75 17.00
CA THR A 283 7.50 5.73 16.08
C THR A 283 7.81 4.45 16.83
N VAL A 284 7.88 3.31 16.12
CA VAL A 284 8.36 2.05 16.70
C VAL A 284 9.78 2.26 17.27
N PRO A 285 10.06 1.85 18.51
CA PRO A 285 11.41 1.94 19.06
C PRO A 285 12.37 1.07 18.26
N GLN A 286 13.57 1.57 18.01
CA GLN A 286 14.59 0.76 17.34
C GLN A 286 14.96 -0.43 18.24
N PRO A 287 15.24 -1.61 17.68
CA PRO A 287 15.62 -2.81 18.43
C PRO A 287 16.76 -2.60 19.46
N GLY A 288 17.71 -1.70 19.21
CA GLY A 288 18.80 -1.37 20.14
C GLY A 288 18.42 -0.39 21.27
N ASN A 289 17.22 0.20 21.21
CA ASN A 289 16.74 1.24 22.13
C ASN A 289 15.29 0.97 22.58
N ARG A 290 15.01 -0.28 22.95
CA ARG A 290 13.72 -0.68 23.55
C ARG A 290 13.64 -0.20 25.02
N PRO A 291 12.45 0.17 25.52
CA PRO A 291 12.25 0.45 26.93
C PRO A 291 12.48 -0.82 27.78
N SER A 292 12.65 -0.65 29.10
CA SER A 292 12.91 -1.76 30.02
C SER A 292 11.67 -2.61 30.35
N GLY A 293 10.48 -2.04 30.23
CA GLY A 293 9.20 -2.74 30.42
C GLY A 293 8.50 -2.93 29.08
N CYS A 294 7.16 -2.80 29.06
CA CYS A 294 6.34 -2.88 27.87
C CYS A 294 6.86 -2.00 26.73
N ASN A 295 7.13 -2.62 25.59
CA ASN A 295 7.65 -1.95 24.41
C ASN A 295 6.76 -0.79 23.93
N PHE A 296 5.44 -0.90 24.11
CA PHE A 296 4.47 0.11 23.69
C PHE A 296 4.17 1.17 24.76
N ALA A 297 4.67 1.03 26.01
CA ALA A 297 4.38 1.99 27.08
C ALA A 297 4.64 3.46 26.72
N PRO A 298 5.71 3.84 26.00
CA PRO A 298 5.97 5.24 25.63
C PRO A 298 4.92 5.88 24.72
N ARG A 299 4.15 5.07 23.99
CA ARG A 299 3.09 5.51 23.04
C ARG A 299 1.69 5.15 23.54
N CYS A 300 1.58 4.45 24.67
CA CYS A 300 0.32 3.90 25.14
C CYS A 300 -0.45 4.96 25.95
N PRO A 301 -1.66 5.36 25.54
CA PRO A 301 -2.49 6.29 26.31
C PRO A 301 -2.98 5.69 27.65
N TYR A 302 -2.87 4.37 27.79
CA TYR A 302 -3.26 3.62 28.98
C TYR A 302 -2.06 3.22 29.87
N ALA A 303 -0.84 3.68 29.56
CA ALA A 303 0.38 3.29 30.26
C ALA A 303 0.30 3.55 31.77
N THR A 304 0.88 2.63 32.55
CA THR A 304 1.00 2.75 34.00
C THR A 304 2.43 2.46 34.43
N ALA A 305 2.77 2.73 35.69
CA ALA A 305 4.09 2.40 36.24
C ALA A 305 4.44 0.90 36.16
N ALA A 306 3.44 0.01 36.12
CA ALA A 306 3.66 -1.42 35.90
C ALA A 306 4.16 -1.71 34.48
N CYS A 307 3.63 -0.98 33.48
CA CYS A 307 4.07 -1.11 32.09
C CYS A 307 5.50 -0.61 31.88
N GLU A 308 5.97 0.36 32.66
CA GLU A 308 7.37 0.83 32.58
C GLU A 308 8.36 -0.15 33.23
N ALA A 309 7.88 -0.94 34.20
CA ALA A 309 8.69 -1.86 34.99
C ALA A 309 8.83 -3.24 34.34
N ASP A 310 7.74 -3.77 33.78
CA ASP A 310 7.69 -5.13 33.24
C ASP A 310 6.99 -5.16 31.86
N ASP A 311 7.38 -6.12 31.03
CA ASP A 311 6.76 -6.40 29.72
C ASP A 311 5.69 -7.50 29.88
N PRO A 312 4.40 -7.22 29.62
CA PRO A 312 3.34 -8.21 29.80
C PRO A 312 3.50 -9.38 28.81
N PRO A 313 3.38 -10.65 29.27
CA PRO A 313 3.40 -11.80 28.37
C PRO A 313 2.14 -11.87 27.51
N LEU A 314 2.25 -12.52 26.34
CA LEU A 314 1.11 -12.81 25.47
C LEU A 314 0.23 -13.90 26.09
N GLU A 315 -0.84 -13.51 26.77
CA GLU A 315 -1.73 -14.44 27.50
C GLU A 315 -3.15 -14.48 26.91
N PRO A 316 -3.87 -15.61 27.07
CA PRO A 316 -5.29 -15.70 26.77
C PRO A 316 -6.13 -14.59 27.41
N VAL A 317 -7.01 -13.98 26.61
CA VAL A 317 -7.99 -13.00 27.10
C VAL A 317 -9.24 -13.74 27.58
N GLU A 318 -9.61 -13.56 28.85
CA GLU A 318 -10.85 -14.12 29.38
C GLU A 318 -12.06 -13.41 28.74
N ARG A 319 -13.10 -14.16 28.35
CA ARG A 319 -14.34 -13.56 27.82
C ARG A 319 -14.98 -12.69 28.89
N GLY A 320 -15.06 -11.38 28.64
CA GLY A 320 -15.91 -10.49 29.43
C GLY A 320 -17.38 -10.92 29.30
N ASP A 321 -18.02 -11.28 30.41
CA ASP A 321 -19.45 -11.57 30.49
C ASP A 321 -20.28 -10.33 30.11
N GLY A 322 -20.57 -10.13 28.82
CA GLY A 322 -21.20 -8.90 28.34
C GLY A 322 -22.18 -9.00 27.17
N VAL A 323 -22.32 -10.17 26.52
CA VAL A 323 -23.31 -10.38 25.44
C VAL A 323 -24.09 -11.66 25.71
N PRO A 324 -25.45 -11.64 25.75
CA PRO A 324 -26.23 -12.81 26.09
C PRO A 324 -26.08 -13.87 24.99
N ALA A 325 -25.30 -14.91 25.28
CA ALA A 325 -25.27 -16.12 24.48
C ALA A 325 -26.70 -16.67 24.37
N GLY A 326 -27.19 -16.76 23.13
CA GLY A 326 -28.43 -17.46 22.81
C GLY A 326 -28.44 -18.84 23.47
N THR A 327 -29.51 -19.09 24.21
CA THR A 327 -29.73 -20.26 25.05
C THR A 327 -29.36 -21.58 24.38
N SER A 328 -28.35 -22.27 24.91
CA SER A 328 -28.26 -23.72 24.89
C SER A 328 -27.69 -24.18 26.23
N GLU A 329 -28.61 -24.42 27.17
CA GLU A 329 -28.33 -25.08 28.44
C GLU A 329 -27.71 -26.46 28.17
N THR A 330 -26.45 -26.67 28.56
CA THR A 330 -26.01 -27.79 29.41
C THR A 330 -24.48 -27.74 29.60
N ALA A 331 -24.04 -27.21 30.74
CA ALA A 331 -22.77 -27.63 31.36
C ALA A 331 -22.88 -27.39 32.87
N ALA A 332 -23.16 -28.44 33.62
CA ALA A 332 -23.15 -28.45 35.07
C ALA A 332 -21.81 -28.99 35.58
N GLU A 333 -21.18 -28.20 36.44
CA GLU A 333 -20.34 -28.55 37.59
C GLU A 333 -19.28 -29.65 37.45
N ILE A 334 -17.99 -29.28 37.43
CA ILE A 334 -16.95 -30.00 38.19
C ILE A 334 -16.01 -28.99 38.87
N THR A 335 -15.82 -29.22 40.17
CA THR A 335 -15.11 -28.45 41.19
C THR A 335 -13.58 -28.50 41.08
N ALA A 336 -12.95 -27.43 41.59
CA ALA A 336 -11.50 -27.28 41.78
C ALA A 336 -10.89 -28.24 42.83
N GLU A 337 -9.71 -28.81 42.54
CA GLU A 337 -8.61 -28.96 43.50
C GLU A 337 -7.26 -29.37 42.87
N THR A 338 -6.19 -28.71 43.36
CA THR A 338 -4.76 -29.09 43.44
C THR A 338 -3.76 -28.88 42.28
N ALA A 339 -2.67 -28.21 42.67
CA ALA A 339 -1.51 -27.77 41.91
C ALA A 339 -0.44 -28.86 41.65
N ALA A 340 0.27 -28.76 40.52
CA ALA A 340 1.73 -28.86 40.36
C ALA A 340 2.12 -29.06 38.87
N GLY A 341 3.02 -28.20 38.38
CA GLY A 341 3.85 -28.29 37.17
C GLY A 341 3.49 -29.29 36.08
N THR A 342 2.98 -28.79 34.97
CA THR A 342 3.31 -29.16 33.58
C THR A 342 2.75 -28.02 32.72
N ALA A 343 3.55 -27.44 31.81
CA ALA A 343 3.06 -26.47 30.85
C ALA A 343 1.88 -27.09 30.06
N PRO A 344 0.77 -26.38 29.82
CA PRO A 344 -0.34 -26.93 29.08
C PRO A 344 0.10 -27.25 27.64
N SER A 345 -0.27 -28.43 27.14
CA SER A 345 -0.03 -28.88 25.77
C SER A 345 -0.89 -28.09 24.77
N PRO A 346 -0.42 -27.89 23.52
CA PRO A 346 -1.13 -27.11 22.52
C PRO A 346 -2.18 -28.00 21.85
N THR A 347 -3.41 -28.01 22.34
CA THR A 347 -4.56 -28.49 21.57
C THR A 347 -5.77 -27.63 21.92
N ASP A 348 -6.27 -26.90 20.91
CA ASP A 348 -7.41 -25.94 20.91
C ASP A 348 -7.06 -24.43 21.01
N ASP A 349 -6.02 -23.97 20.30
CA ASP A 349 -5.57 -22.55 20.30
C ASP A 349 -6.30 -21.64 19.27
N GLY A 350 -7.09 -22.19 18.35
CA GLY A 350 -7.73 -21.41 17.27
C GLY A 350 -8.87 -20.47 17.72
N ALA A 351 -9.43 -20.67 18.91
CA ALA A 351 -10.64 -19.95 19.37
C ALA A 351 -10.37 -18.85 20.42
N VAL A 352 -9.14 -18.75 20.93
CA VAL A 352 -8.79 -17.91 22.09
C VAL A 352 -7.95 -16.72 21.62
N GLN A 353 -8.50 -15.52 21.78
CA GLN A 353 -7.75 -14.29 21.56
C GLN A 353 -6.70 -14.16 22.68
N ARG A 354 -5.48 -13.77 22.33
CA ARG A 354 -4.37 -13.58 23.26
C ARG A 354 -3.85 -12.15 23.12
N ALA A 355 -3.48 -11.50 24.22
CA ALA A 355 -2.97 -10.14 24.19
C ALA A 355 -1.89 -9.91 25.27
N ALA A 356 -0.83 -9.18 24.90
CA ALA A 356 0.26 -8.77 25.77
C ALA A 356 -0.08 -7.45 26.49
N CYS A 357 -1.20 -7.40 27.20
CA CYS A 357 -1.65 -6.19 27.90
C CYS A 357 -2.22 -6.52 29.27
N ILE A 358 -1.89 -5.71 30.29
CA ILE A 358 -2.50 -5.83 31.63
C ILE A 358 -3.86 -5.11 31.76
N ARG A 359 -4.32 -4.44 30.69
CA ARG A 359 -5.55 -3.63 30.64
C ARG A 359 -6.51 -4.07 29.53
N THR A 360 -6.48 -5.36 29.15
CA THR A 360 -7.29 -5.94 28.05
C THR A 360 -8.79 -5.64 28.16
N ASP A 361 -9.33 -5.53 29.37
CA ASP A 361 -10.75 -5.25 29.62
C ASP A 361 -11.15 -3.79 29.35
N GLU A 362 -10.20 -2.87 29.30
CA GLU A 362 -10.46 -1.43 29.19
C GLU A 362 -10.24 -0.88 27.78
N ILE A 363 -9.67 -1.69 26.87
CA ILE A 363 -9.48 -1.31 25.46
C ILE A 363 -10.82 -1.41 24.72
N GLY A 364 -11.57 -2.49 24.99
CA GLY A 364 -12.97 -2.67 24.63
C GLY A 364 -13.29 -2.64 23.13
N VAL A 365 -14.57 -2.85 22.82
CA VAL A 365 -15.12 -2.89 21.46
C VAL A 365 -14.83 -1.59 20.72
N LEU A 366 -14.34 -1.68 19.49
CA LEU A 366 -14.38 -0.53 18.58
C LEU A 366 -15.84 -0.30 18.20
N GLU A 367 -16.47 0.73 18.78
CA GLU A 367 -17.86 1.06 18.40
C GLU A 367 -17.90 1.38 16.89
N PRO A 368 -18.76 0.72 16.10
CA PRO A 368 -18.97 1.08 14.72
C PRO A 368 -19.39 2.55 14.66
N VAL A 369 -18.83 3.32 13.72
CA VAL A 369 -19.14 4.75 13.59
C VAL A 369 -20.66 4.90 13.34
N PRO A 370 -21.40 5.63 14.19
CA PRO A 370 -22.82 5.88 13.95
C PRO A 370 -22.99 6.64 12.63
N ALA A 371 -23.88 6.17 11.75
CA ALA A 371 -24.16 6.80 10.45
C ALA A 371 -24.49 8.31 10.56
N GLU A 372 -24.98 8.75 11.72
CA GLU A 372 -25.32 10.16 12.01
C GLU A 372 -24.08 11.05 12.27
N ALA A 373 -22.97 10.49 12.79
CA ALA A 373 -21.72 11.24 13.02
C ALA A 373 -21.01 11.58 11.70
N SER A 374 -21.17 10.72 10.69
CA SER A 374 -20.75 10.97 9.30
C SER A 374 -21.43 12.21 8.71
N GLU A 375 -22.63 12.60 9.17
CA GLU A 375 -23.31 13.80 8.64
C GLU A 375 -22.69 15.13 9.09
N THR A 376 -22.10 15.16 10.28
CA THR A 376 -21.53 16.38 10.88
C THR A 376 -20.15 16.75 10.32
N ALA A 377 -19.41 15.81 9.73
CA ALA A 377 -18.17 16.10 8.99
C ALA A 377 -18.43 16.67 7.58
N ARG A 378 -19.67 16.58 7.06
CA ARG A 378 -20.10 16.93 5.69
C ARG A 378 -20.12 18.42 5.34
N SER A 379 -19.50 19.27 6.14
CA SER A 379 -19.48 20.72 5.89
C SER A 379 -18.06 21.23 5.67
N ARG A 380 -17.25 20.52 4.87
CA ARG A 380 -16.12 21.15 4.17
C ARG A 380 -16.64 21.81 2.89
N THR A 381 -17.52 22.80 3.02
CA THR A 381 -17.60 23.84 1.99
C THR A 381 -16.44 24.80 2.28
N THR A 382 -15.25 24.42 1.83
CA THR A 382 -14.16 25.38 1.67
C THR A 382 -14.69 26.48 0.74
N ASP A 383 -14.53 27.74 1.15
CA ASP A 383 -14.85 28.89 0.31
C ASP A 383 -13.77 28.93 -0.78
N VAL A 384 -13.96 28.10 -1.81
CA VAL A 384 -12.94 27.86 -2.83
C VAL A 384 -12.85 29.10 -3.72
N GLY A 385 -11.64 29.64 -3.87
CA GLY A 385 -11.41 30.86 -4.63
C GLY A 385 -11.44 30.67 -6.14
N ASP A 386 -10.92 31.66 -6.86
CA ASP A 386 -10.76 31.59 -8.31
C ASP A 386 -9.78 30.47 -8.73
N PRO A 387 -9.84 29.97 -9.98
CA PRO A 387 -8.86 29.02 -10.52
C PRO A 387 -7.43 29.55 -10.38
N ILE A 388 -6.56 28.78 -9.71
CA ILE A 388 -5.13 29.10 -9.57
C ILE A 388 -4.28 28.36 -10.61
N LEU A 389 -4.66 27.13 -10.95
CA LEU A 389 -4.00 26.32 -11.97
C LEU A 389 -5.04 25.76 -12.94
N GLU A 390 -4.86 26.00 -14.22
CA GLU A 390 -5.76 25.54 -15.27
C GLU A 390 -4.98 24.73 -16.30
N ILE A 391 -5.42 23.51 -16.57
CA ILE A 391 -4.84 22.58 -17.53
C ILE A 391 -5.82 22.51 -18.70
N GLU A 392 -5.38 22.86 -19.91
CA GLU A 392 -6.24 22.99 -21.08
C GLU A 392 -5.76 22.07 -22.22
N ASN A 393 -6.51 20.98 -22.42
CA ASN A 393 -6.31 20.00 -23.50
C ASN A 393 -4.84 19.54 -23.63
N VAL A 394 -4.18 19.33 -22.49
CA VAL A 394 -2.75 19.01 -22.44
C VAL A 394 -2.49 17.62 -22.99
N ARG A 395 -1.46 17.51 -23.83
CA ARG A 395 -0.97 16.25 -24.39
C ARG A 395 0.52 16.10 -24.16
N LYS A 396 0.95 14.87 -23.89
CA LYS A 396 2.35 14.49 -23.78
C LYS A 396 2.61 13.16 -24.45
N GLU A 397 3.45 13.20 -25.47
CA GLU A 397 4.03 12.04 -26.13
C GLU A 397 5.52 11.91 -25.78
N PHE A 398 5.95 10.69 -25.48
CA PHE A 398 7.36 10.35 -25.29
C PHE A 398 7.87 9.57 -26.48
N ASP A 399 8.95 10.07 -27.10
CA ASP A 399 9.64 9.35 -28.17
C ASP A 399 10.38 8.13 -27.62
N THR A 400 10.10 6.94 -28.17
CA THR A 400 10.76 5.68 -27.79
C THR A 400 12.08 5.43 -28.54
N SER A 401 12.41 6.27 -29.52
CA SER A 401 13.64 6.14 -30.31
C SER A 401 14.82 6.88 -29.66
N THR A 402 15.88 6.17 -29.29
CA THR A 402 17.13 6.75 -28.78
C THR A 402 18.04 7.34 -29.87
N SER A 403 17.71 7.13 -31.16
CA SER A 403 18.53 7.59 -32.29
C SER A 403 17.70 8.23 -33.41
N LEU A 404 18.21 9.32 -33.99
CA LEU A 404 17.63 10.00 -35.17
C LEU A 404 17.54 9.08 -36.40
N LEU A 405 18.36 8.02 -36.47
CA LEU A 405 18.34 7.04 -37.56
C LEU A 405 17.17 6.06 -37.45
N ASP A 406 16.70 5.74 -36.23
CA ASP A 406 15.56 4.83 -36.02
C ASP A 406 14.22 5.48 -36.38
N ARG A 407 14.12 6.82 -36.28
CA ARG A 407 12.94 7.60 -36.72
C ARG A 407 12.67 7.54 -38.22
N LEU A 408 13.69 7.21 -39.02
CA LEU A 408 13.60 7.13 -40.49
C LEU A 408 13.37 5.71 -41.01
N LEU A 409 13.40 4.70 -40.13
CA LEU A 409 13.13 3.31 -40.49
C LEU A 409 11.64 2.98 -40.24
N PRO A 410 10.96 2.24 -41.13
CA PRO A 410 9.57 1.81 -40.97
C PRO A 410 9.29 0.86 -39.78
N LYS A 411 10.25 0.68 -38.86
CA LYS A 411 10.23 -0.28 -37.76
C LYS A 411 10.50 0.36 -36.38
N GLY A 412 10.56 1.70 -36.29
CA GLY A 412 10.65 2.37 -34.99
C GLY A 412 9.39 2.09 -34.17
N SER A 413 9.54 1.87 -32.86
CA SER A 413 8.39 1.79 -31.95
C SER A 413 7.63 3.12 -31.98
N PRO A 414 6.28 3.09 -31.96
CA PRO A 414 5.50 4.32 -31.88
C PRO A 414 5.76 5.06 -30.56
N PRO A 415 5.52 6.39 -30.53
CA PRO A 415 5.65 7.16 -29.30
C PRO A 415 4.62 6.69 -28.26
N VAL A 416 4.98 6.82 -26.99
CA VAL A 416 4.08 6.51 -25.86
C VAL A 416 3.26 7.75 -25.57
N GLN A 417 1.93 7.65 -25.70
CA GLN A 417 1.03 8.73 -25.34
C GLN A 417 0.70 8.66 -23.84
N ALA A 418 1.39 9.47 -23.04
CA ALA A 418 1.28 9.42 -21.58
C ALA A 418 0.17 10.30 -21.02
N VAL A 419 -0.13 11.42 -21.69
CA VAL A 419 -1.26 12.31 -21.39
C VAL A 419 -1.91 12.66 -22.71
N ASP A 420 -3.23 12.54 -22.79
CA ASP A 420 -4.00 12.73 -24.02
C ASP A 420 -5.21 13.64 -23.78
N GLY A 421 -5.04 14.94 -24.03
CA GLY A 421 -6.11 15.93 -24.07
C GLY A 421 -6.80 16.10 -22.73
N VAL A 422 -6.03 16.16 -21.65
CA VAL A 422 -6.54 16.35 -20.30
C VAL A 422 -6.86 17.83 -20.09
N SER A 423 -8.08 18.11 -19.62
CA SER A 423 -8.46 19.44 -19.13
C SER A 423 -8.96 19.35 -17.70
N LEU A 424 -8.36 20.12 -16.80
CA LEU A 424 -8.60 20.08 -15.36
C LEU A 424 -8.29 21.44 -14.75
N SER A 425 -9.06 21.88 -13.76
CA SER A 425 -8.76 23.10 -12.99
C SER A 425 -8.50 22.77 -11.53
N LEU A 426 -7.69 23.59 -10.88
CA LEU A 426 -7.50 23.63 -9.44
C LEU A 426 -7.82 25.06 -8.98
N ARG A 427 -8.75 25.19 -8.04
CA ARG A 427 -9.11 26.47 -7.42
C ARG A 427 -8.26 26.77 -6.19
N ALA A 428 -8.15 28.05 -5.84
CA ALA A 428 -7.40 28.46 -4.65
C ALA A 428 -7.97 27.82 -3.37
N GLY A 429 -7.12 27.15 -2.60
CA GLY A 429 -7.46 26.40 -1.37
C GLY A 429 -8.13 25.04 -1.62
N GLU A 430 -8.33 24.63 -2.88
CA GLU A 430 -8.88 23.33 -3.24
C GLU A 430 -7.82 22.23 -3.12
N THR A 431 -8.26 21.00 -2.85
CA THR A 431 -7.49 19.79 -3.13
C THR A 431 -8.21 18.95 -4.17
N VAL A 432 -7.54 18.75 -5.31
CA VAL A 432 -7.99 17.83 -6.37
C VAL A 432 -7.21 16.53 -6.26
N GLY A 433 -7.91 15.45 -5.93
CA GLY A 433 -7.38 14.09 -5.93
C GLY A 433 -7.27 13.55 -7.35
N LEU A 434 -6.09 13.08 -7.75
CA LEU A 434 -5.85 12.47 -9.06
C LEU A 434 -5.58 10.97 -8.90
N VAL A 435 -6.49 10.14 -9.41
CA VAL A 435 -6.51 8.69 -9.16
C VAL A 435 -6.54 7.87 -10.43
N GLY A 436 -6.19 6.58 -10.32
CA GLY A 436 -6.19 5.62 -11.43
C GLY A 436 -5.07 4.60 -11.26
N GLU A 437 -5.13 3.52 -12.03
CA GLU A 437 -4.10 2.46 -12.00
C GLU A 437 -2.70 2.98 -12.37
N SER A 438 -1.67 2.18 -12.08
CA SER A 438 -0.30 2.51 -12.45
C SER A 438 -0.16 2.71 -13.96
N GLY A 439 0.63 3.68 -14.39
CA GLY A 439 0.81 4.00 -15.81
C GLY A 439 -0.33 4.79 -16.47
N SER A 440 -1.38 5.20 -15.74
CA SER A 440 -2.48 5.99 -16.29
C SER A 440 -2.13 7.44 -16.68
N GLY A 441 -0.94 7.93 -16.32
CA GLY A 441 -0.44 9.26 -16.69
C GLY A 441 -0.41 10.31 -15.57
N LYS A 442 -0.79 9.95 -14.33
CA LYS A 442 -0.91 10.87 -13.17
C LYS A 442 0.37 11.64 -12.86
N THR A 443 1.46 10.93 -12.59
CA THR A 443 2.79 11.52 -12.32
C THR A 443 3.29 12.37 -13.48
N THR A 444 3.05 11.93 -14.73
CA THR A 444 3.38 12.73 -15.92
C THR A 444 2.62 14.05 -15.92
N LEU A 445 1.30 14.03 -15.67
CA LEU A 445 0.49 15.24 -15.58
C LEU A 445 1.00 16.19 -14.49
N GLY A 446 1.33 15.65 -13.31
CA GLY A 446 1.93 16.43 -12.22
C GLY A 446 3.25 17.09 -12.63
N ARG A 447 4.14 16.37 -13.31
CA ARG A 447 5.42 16.93 -13.80
C ARG A 447 5.24 18.01 -14.86
N LEU A 448 4.21 17.91 -15.70
CA LEU A 448 3.88 18.94 -16.70
C LEU A 448 3.44 20.24 -16.01
N CYS A 449 2.70 20.15 -14.90
CA CYS A 449 2.19 21.31 -14.16
C CYS A 449 3.29 22.18 -13.51
N ILE A 450 4.50 21.66 -13.36
CA ILE A 450 5.68 22.39 -12.85
C ILE A 450 6.79 22.50 -13.91
N ALA A 451 6.48 22.23 -15.18
CA ALA A 451 7.42 22.26 -16.31
C ALA A 451 8.71 21.43 -16.09
N LEU A 452 8.63 20.34 -15.31
CA LEU A 452 9.71 19.34 -15.24
C LEU A 452 9.76 18.49 -16.51
N GLU A 453 8.64 18.41 -17.23
CA GLU A 453 8.50 17.80 -18.55
C GLU A 453 7.88 18.83 -19.51
N GLU A 454 8.30 18.82 -20.77
CA GLU A 454 7.70 19.67 -21.81
C GLU A 454 6.44 19.02 -22.38
N ARG A 455 5.32 19.75 -22.40
CA ARG A 455 4.08 19.31 -23.08
C ARG A 455 4.24 19.30 -24.60
N THR A 456 3.56 18.38 -25.26
CA THR A 456 3.51 18.29 -26.73
C THR A 456 2.47 19.25 -27.30
N GLU A 457 1.29 19.31 -26.70
CA GLU A 457 0.19 20.22 -27.06
C GLU A 457 -0.57 20.67 -25.81
N GLY A 458 -1.45 21.66 -25.99
CA GLY A 458 -2.25 22.26 -24.91
C GLY A 458 -1.49 23.34 -24.13
N ASP A 459 -2.19 23.94 -23.17
CA ASP A 459 -1.63 24.96 -22.29
C ASP A 459 -1.91 24.64 -20.81
N ILE A 460 -1.12 25.23 -19.93
CA ILE A 460 -1.27 25.19 -18.49
C ILE A 460 -1.08 26.63 -18.04
N LEU A 461 -2.05 27.16 -17.32
CA LEU A 461 -2.07 28.53 -16.83
C LEU A 461 -1.94 28.55 -15.32
N LEU A 462 -1.10 29.45 -14.80
CA LEU A 462 -0.96 29.79 -13.38
C LEU A 462 -1.48 31.22 -13.19
N ASP A 463 -2.54 31.40 -12.41
CA ASP A 463 -3.32 32.66 -12.33
C ASP A 463 -3.68 33.26 -13.69
N GLY A 464 -4.11 32.40 -14.63
CA GLY A 464 -4.46 32.82 -15.99
C GLY A 464 -3.26 33.19 -16.88
N VAL A 465 -2.02 33.02 -16.42
CA VAL A 465 -0.80 33.24 -17.23
C VAL A 465 -0.22 31.89 -17.66
N SER A 466 0.07 31.73 -18.95
CA SER A 466 0.67 30.50 -19.46
C SER A 466 2.00 30.18 -18.78
N LEU A 467 2.22 28.92 -18.41
CA LEU A 467 3.50 28.45 -17.87
C LEU A 467 4.66 28.68 -18.84
N ALA A 468 4.41 28.72 -20.15
CA ALA A 468 5.44 29.01 -21.15
C ALA A 468 5.92 30.47 -21.10
N GLU A 469 5.11 31.37 -20.55
CA GLU A 469 5.41 32.80 -20.38
C GLU A 469 5.88 33.13 -18.96
N THR A 470 5.69 32.21 -18.01
CA THR A 470 6.05 32.38 -16.60
C THR A 470 7.56 32.21 -16.41
N PRO A 471 8.27 33.15 -15.76
CA PRO A 471 9.68 32.99 -15.46
C PRO A 471 9.96 31.74 -14.60
N ASP A 472 11.00 31.00 -14.98
CA ASP A 472 11.49 29.80 -14.31
C ASP A 472 11.74 29.92 -12.79
N GLU A 473 12.03 31.14 -12.32
CA GLU A 473 12.25 31.43 -10.90
C GLU A 473 10.92 31.60 -10.16
N GLU A 474 9.96 32.29 -10.78
CA GLU A 474 8.61 32.50 -10.25
C GLU A 474 7.86 31.18 -10.17
N LEU A 475 7.88 30.37 -11.24
CA LEU A 475 7.26 29.05 -11.24
C LEU A 475 7.79 28.15 -10.12
N ARG A 476 9.10 28.16 -9.89
CA ARG A 476 9.76 27.36 -8.83
C ARG A 476 9.59 27.93 -7.42
N GLN A 477 9.01 29.12 -7.27
CA GLN A 477 8.60 29.65 -5.97
C GLN A 477 7.13 29.31 -5.69
N ARG A 478 6.29 29.41 -6.72
CA ARG A 478 4.83 29.30 -6.58
C ARG A 478 4.28 27.89 -6.66
N VAL A 479 4.92 27.00 -7.42
CA VAL A 479 4.49 25.60 -7.60
C VAL A 479 5.60 24.68 -7.10
N GLN A 480 5.29 23.74 -6.22
CA GLN A 480 6.24 22.76 -5.69
C GLN A 480 5.77 21.32 -5.88
N PHE A 481 6.72 20.39 -5.86
CA PHE A 481 6.48 18.98 -6.11
C PHE A 481 7.07 18.13 -4.98
N VAL A 482 6.22 17.29 -4.37
CA VAL A 482 6.63 16.23 -3.44
C VAL A 482 6.66 14.93 -4.23
N PHE A 483 7.84 14.31 -4.31
CA PHE A 483 8.06 13.10 -5.08
C PHE A 483 7.64 11.84 -4.31
N GLN A 484 7.17 10.83 -5.05
CA GLN A 484 6.79 9.50 -4.56
C GLN A 484 7.87 8.85 -3.68
N ASP A 485 9.11 8.75 -4.17
CA ASP A 485 10.23 8.29 -3.35
C ASP A 485 11.04 9.48 -2.81
N PRO A 486 10.94 9.80 -1.51
CA PRO A 486 11.72 10.87 -0.91
C PRO A 486 13.23 10.60 -0.99
N SER A 487 13.67 9.33 -1.01
CA SER A 487 15.10 8.98 -1.10
C SER A 487 15.71 9.39 -2.45
N SER A 488 14.95 9.27 -3.54
CA SER A 488 15.36 9.75 -4.87
C SER A 488 15.50 11.28 -4.94
N SER A 489 14.70 12.00 -4.14
CA SER A 489 14.64 13.46 -4.15
C SER A 489 15.70 14.11 -3.23
N LEU A 490 16.16 13.41 -2.20
CA LEU A 490 17.12 13.89 -1.20
C LEU A 490 18.54 13.43 -1.55
N ASN A 491 19.53 14.33 -1.46
CA ASN A 491 20.92 13.94 -1.68
C ASN A 491 21.44 13.12 -0.49
N PRO A 492 21.74 11.81 -0.65
CA PRO A 492 22.08 10.93 0.48
C PRO A 492 23.41 11.28 1.14
N ARG A 493 24.27 12.06 0.45
CA ARG A 493 25.59 12.49 0.94
C ARG A 493 25.54 13.82 1.69
N GLN A 494 24.41 14.50 1.72
CA GLN A 494 24.24 15.79 2.41
C GLN A 494 23.45 15.61 3.70
N ARG A 495 23.66 16.51 4.66
CA ARG A 495 22.83 16.57 5.87
C ARG A 495 21.52 17.27 5.57
N VAL A 496 20.46 16.89 6.28
CA VAL A 496 19.11 17.46 6.15
C VAL A 496 19.15 18.99 6.19
N GLY A 497 19.87 19.59 7.14
CA GLY A 497 19.96 21.04 7.25
C GLY A 497 20.58 21.72 6.03
N ARG A 498 21.50 21.06 5.31
CA ARG A 498 22.05 21.61 4.06
C ARG A 498 21.08 21.46 2.89
N ILE A 499 20.31 20.37 2.86
CA ILE A 499 19.30 20.14 1.82
C ILE A 499 18.20 21.21 1.92
N LEU A 500 17.64 21.40 3.13
CA LEU A 500 16.62 22.42 3.38
C LEU A 500 17.19 23.83 3.22
N GLY A 501 18.38 24.09 3.77
CA GLY A 501 19.04 25.38 3.67
C GLY A 501 19.33 25.81 2.23
N PHE A 502 19.61 24.87 1.32
CA PHE A 502 19.78 25.20 -0.11
C PHE A 502 18.48 25.71 -0.77
N ALA A 503 17.32 25.13 -0.40
CA ALA A 503 16.04 25.60 -0.92
C ALA A 503 15.73 27.02 -0.40
N VAL A 504 15.95 27.24 0.90
CA VAL A 504 15.79 28.55 1.56
C VAL A 504 16.71 29.60 0.94
N GLU A 505 18.01 29.32 0.81
CA GLU A 505 19.02 30.24 0.25
C GLU A 505 18.68 30.70 -1.18
N LYS A 506 18.02 29.84 -1.96
CA LYS A 506 17.81 30.07 -3.39
C LYS A 506 16.50 30.78 -3.70
N HIS A 507 15.46 30.53 -2.91
CA HIS A 507 14.10 30.87 -3.32
C HIS A 507 13.25 31.50 -2.21
N ALA A 508 13.63 31.38 -0.93
CA ALA A 508 12.84 31.91 0.17
C ALA A 508 13.13 33.39 0.44
N THR A 509 12.11 34.12 0.89
CA THR A 509 12.25 35.48 1.42
C THR A 509 12.36 35.41 2.94
N LEU A 510 13.55 35.66 3.48
CA LEU A 510 13.79 35.67 4.93
C LEU A 510 13.48 37.03 5.55
N ALA A 511 13.01 37.03 6.79
CA ALA A 511 12.89 38.26 7.57
C ALA A 511 14.29 38.88 7.83
N PRO A 512 14.41 40.21 8.04
CA PRO A 512 15.70 40.89 8.12
C PRO A 512 16.68 40.35 9.19
N ASP A 513 16.16 39.78 10.28
CA ASP A 513 16.93 39.26 11.40
C ASP A 513 16.94 37.71 11.46
N GLU A 514 16.29 37.04 10.51
CA GLU A 514 16.16 35.58 10.46
C GLU A 514 17.31 34.96 9.65
N THR A 515 17.98 33.96 10.22
CA THR A 515 19.02 33.22 9.49
C THR A 515 18.41 32.04 8.75
N VAL A 516 19.09 31.56 7.69
CA VAL A 516 18.74 30.30 7.02
C VAL A 516 18.62 29.14 8.01
N THR A 517 19.44 29.16 9.07
CA THR A 517 19.42 28.11 10.08
C THR A 517 18.16 28.17 10.94
N ASP A 518 17.69 29.37 11.29
CA ASP A 518 16.46 29.55 12.05
C ASP A 518 15.27 29.06 11.22
N ARG A 519 15.19 29.48 9.94
CA ARG A 519 14.15 29.00 9.03
C ARG A 519 14.14 27.48 8.85
N VAL A 520 15.31 26.85 8.79
CA VAL A 520 15.43 25.38 8.70
C VAL A 520 14.93 24.69 9.96
N ILE A 521 15.15 25.27 11.14
CA ILE A 521 14.62 24.75 12.40
C ILE A 521 13.09 24.85 12.39
N ASP A 522 12.55 26.02 12.03
CA ASP A 522 11.11 26.24 11.95
C ASP A 522 10.44 25.27 10.97
N LEU A 523 11.04 25.03 9.80
CA LEU A 523 10.54 24.07 8.82
C LEU A 523 10.53 22.63 9.36
N LEU A 524 11.57 22.23 10.11
CA LEU A 524 11.62 20.90 10.72
C LEU A 524 10.53 20.76 11.78
N GLU A 525 10.38 21.75 12.66
CA GLU A 525 9.34 21.76 13.69
C GLU A 525 7.93 21.76 13.08
N GLU A 526 7.72 22.52 11.99
CA GLU A 526 6.46 22.57 11.24
C GLU A 526 6.08 21.21 10.66
N VAL A 527 7.03 20.40 10.22
CA VAL A 527 6.76 19.01 9.77
C VAL A 527 6.83 17.98 10.91
N GLY A 528 6.90 18.44 12.16
CA GLY A 528 6.93 17.60 13.35
C GLY A 528 8.22 16.80 13.51
N LEU A 529 9.34 17.32 13.05
CA LEU A 529 10.69 16.79 13.26
C LEU A 529 11.45 17.64 14.28
N ASP A 530 12.33 17.01 15.05
CA ASP A 530 13.19 17.73 15.99
C ASP A 530 14.24 18.60 15.25
N ALA A 531 14.65 19.70 15.87
CA ALA A 531 15.67 20.59 15.32
C ALA A 531 17.03 19.89 15.11
N GLU A 532 17.34 18.85 15.89
CA GLU A 532 18.59 18.08 15.79
C GLU A 532 18.66 17.26 14.50
N THR A 533 17.52 16.95 13.89
CA THR A 533 17.39 16.20 12.62
C THR A 533 18.17 16.90 11.50
N ARG A 534 18.35 18.22 11.56
CA ARG A 534 19.19 18.97 10.62
C ARG A 534 20.63 18.45 10.52
N HIS A 535 21.14 17.80 11.58
CA HIS A 535 22.49 17.27 11.65
C HIS A 535 22.63 15.88 11.07
N ARG A 536 21.51 15.17 10.83
CA ARG A 536 21.45 13.81 10.30
C ARG A 536 21.50 13.79 8.78
N HIS A 537 21.83 12.63 8.23
CA HIS A 537 21.78 12.29 6.82
C HIS A 537 20.49 11.53 6.48
N PRO A 538 20.02 11.57 5.21
CA PRO A 538 18.79 10.87 4.82
C PRO A 538 18.78 9.37 5.15
N HIS A 539 19.91 8.67 5.08
CA HIS A 539 19.99 7.23 5.40
C HIS A 539 19.82 6.92 6.89
N GLU A 540 19.93 7.92 7.77
CA GLU A 540 19.74 7.79 9.22
C GLU A 540 18.27 8.07 9.63
N LEU A 541 17.39 8.34 8.65
CA LEU A 541 15.99 8.67 8.86
C LEU A 541 15.07 7.51 8.47
N SER A 542 13.94 7.37 9.16
CA SER A 542 12.85 6.47 8.74
C SER A 542 12.19 6.97 7.44
N GLY A 543 11.43 6.10 6.75
CA GLY A 543 10.68 6.49 5.55
C GLY A 543 9.78 7.70 5.77
N GLY A 544 8.98 7.70 6.84
CA GLY A 544 8.13 8.83 7.21
C GLY A 544 8.91 10.11 7.54
N GLN A 545 10.07 10.00 8.20
CA GLN A 545 10.94 11.16 8.45
C GLN A 545 11.52 11.73 7.16
N LYS A 546 11.97 10.88 6.22
CA LYS A 546 12.42 11.32 4.89
C LYS A 546 11.29 12.03 4.14
N GLN A 547 10.07 11.52 4.23
CA GLN A 547 8.90 12.13 3.59
C GLN A 547 8.60 13.51 4.17
N ARG A 548 8.61 13.66 5.51
CA ARG A 548 8.48 14.96 6.19
C ARG A 548 9.58 15.93 5.77
N VAL A 549 10.82 15.48 5.60
CA VAL A 549 11.90 16.33 5.04
C VAL A 549 11.62 16.72 3.60
N GLY A 550 11.05 15.83 2.78
CA GLY A 550 10.59 16.13 1.42
C GLY A 550 9.51 17.21 1.40
N VAL A 551 8.51 17.11 2.27
CA VAL A 551 7.46 18.12 2.47
C VAL A 551 8.06 19.44 2.94
N ALA A 552 8.92 19.43 3.97
CA ALA A 552 9.61 20.63 4.47
C ALA A 552 10.42 21.34 3.38
N ARG A 553 11.05 20.57 2.48
CA ARG A 553 11.79 21.11 1.35
C ARG A 553 10.87 21.84 0.35
N ALA A 554 9.70 21.28 0.06
CA ALA A 554 8.70 21.93 -0.79
C ALA A 554 8.18 23.21 -0.13
N LEU A 555 7.91 23.19 1.17
CA LEU A 555 7.39 24.36 1.91
C LEU A 555 8.44 25.43 2.20
N ALA A 556 9.72 25.14 1.96
CA ALA A 556 10.81 26.08 2.22
C ALA A 556 10.66 27.39 1.43
N VAL A 557 9.91 27.38 0.32
CA VAL A 557 9.72 28.53 -0.58
C VAL A 557 8.34 29.18 -0.47
N ASP A 558 7.49 28.72 0.44
CA ASP A 558 6.11 29.19 0.65
C ASP A 558 5.25 29.18 -0.65
N PRO A 559 4.98 27.99 -1.21
CA PRO A 559 4.29 27.87 -2.49
C PRO A 559 2.79 28.12 -2.39
N ASP A 560 2.18 28.53 -3.51
CA ASP A 560 0.73 28.63 -3.66
C ASP A 560 0.09 27.29 -4.06
N VAL A 561 0.82 26.48 -4.83
CA VAL A 561 0.38 25.17 -5.35
C VAL A 561 1.38 24.08 -4.98
N LEU A 562 0.86 22.98 -4.41
CA LEU A 562 1.62 21.78 -4.12
C LEU A 562 1.10 20.61 -4.96
N ILE A 563 2.01 19.94 -5.66
CA ILE A 563 1.74 18.67 -6.33
C ILE A 563 2.34 17.58 -5.46
N ALA A 564 1.48 16.80 -4.80
CA ALA A 564 1.89 15.71 -3.93
C ALA A 564 1.73 14.39 -4.68
N ASP A 565 2.84 13.84 -5.17
CA ASP A 565 2.85 12.60 -5.96
C ASP A 565 3.05 11.38 -5.06
N GLU A 566 1.95 10.69 -4.75
CA GLU A 566 1.90 9.52 -3.86
C GLU A 566 2.65 9.73 -2.52
N PRO A 567 2.34 10.82 -1.78
CA PRO A 567 3.16 11.26 -0.65
C PRO A 567 3.09 10.31 0.55
N THR A 568 2.20 9.32 0.54
CA THR A 568 2.02 8.33 1.59
C THR A 568 2.32 6.91 1.13
N SER A 569 2.72 6.71 -0.13
CA SER A 569 3.01 5.38 -0.65
C SER A 569 4.18 4.72 0.09
N ALA A 570 4.10 3.40 0.29
CA ALA A 570 5.10 2.60 1.00
C ALA A 570 5.39 3.07 2.45
N LEU A 571 4.42 3.73 3.09
CA LEU A 571 4.45 4.08 4.51
C LEU A 571 3.44 3.22 5.27
N ASP A 572 3.73 2.93 6.53
CA ASP A 572 2.76 2.26 7.40
C ASP A 572 1.52 3.12 7.63
N VAL A 573 0.38 2.48 7.91
CA VAL A 573 -0.92 3.11 8.18
C VAL A 573 -0.81 4.28 9.19
N SER A 574 -0.07 4.09 10.30
CA SER A 574 0.10 5.13 11.32
C SER A 574 0.88 6.35 10.78
N VAL A 575 1.95 6.12 10.02
CA VAL A 575 2.79 7.16 9.43
C VAL A 575 2.04 7.87 8.32
N GLN A 576 1.33 7.13 7.48
CA GLN A 576 0.41 7.66 6.46
C GLN A 576 -0.59 8.62 7.09
N GLY A 577 -1.31 8.22 8.14
CA GLY A 577 -2.22 9.10 8.87
C GLY A 577 -1.54 10.38 9.36
N GLN A 578 -0.34 10.28 9.94
CA GLN A 578 0.42 11.45 10.40
C GLN A 578 0.82 12.40 9.26
N ILE A 579 1.18 11.88 8.08
CA ILE A 579 1.50 12.70 6.90
C ILE A 579 0.26 13.38 6.35
N LEU A 580 -0.88 12.70 6.30
CA LEU A 580 -2.15 13.29 5.86
C LEU A 580 -2.59 14.43 6.77
N ALA A 581 -2.59 14.21 8.09
CA ALA A 581 -2.91 15.25 9.06
C ALA A 581 -1.94 16.43 9.01
N LEU A 582 -0.65 16.18 8.73
CA LEU A 582 0.34 17.22 8.49
C LEU A 582 -0.03 18.06 7.25
N LEU A 583 -0.32 17.41 6.11
CA LEU A 583 -0.68 18.11 4.87
C LEU A 583 -2.00 18.88 5.00
N GLU A 584 -3.02 18.32 5.66
CA GLU A 584 -4.28 19.02 5.94
C GLU A 584 -4.06 20.26 6.81
N ARG A 585 -3.23 20.16 7.85
CA ARG A 585 -2.89 21.31 8.69
C ARG A 585 -2.15 22.39 7.90
N ILE A 586 -1.15 22.01 7.11
CA ILE A 586 -0.39 22.96 6.28
C ILE A 586 -1.32 23.63 5.26
N LYS A 587 -2.22 22.87 4.63
CA LYS A 587 -3.25 23.40 3.73
C LYS A 587 -4.07 24.49 4.41
N ALA A 588 -4.57 24.21 5.61
CA ALA A 588 -5.39 25.16 6.37
C ALA A 588 -4.61 26.38 6.90
N GLU A 589 -3.33 26.21 7.27
CA GLU A 589 -2.51 27.29 7.82
C GLU A 589 -1.95 28.23 6.74
N ARG A 590 -1.79 27.76 5.50
CA ARG A 590 -1.14 28.49 4.40
C ARG A 590 -2.04 28.80 3.20
N ASP A 591 -3.34 28.49 3.27
CA ASP A 591 -4.28 28.59 2.14
C ASP A 591 -3.75 27.88 0.86
N LEU A 592 -3.02 26.78 1.06
CA LEU A 592 -2.31 26.06 -0.01
C LEU A 592 -3.29 25.32 -0.91
N SER A 593 -3.09 25.40 -2.23
CA SER A 593 -3.86 24.62 -3.20
C SER A 593 -3.09 23.36 -3.58
N MET A 594 -3.78 22.22 -3.72
CA MET A 594 -3.08 20.93 -3.86
C MET A 594 -3.64 20.02 -4.95
N ILE A 595 -2.77 19.47 -5.80
CA ILE A 595 -3.06 18.26 -6.57
C ILE A 595 -2.49 17.08 -5.79
N PHE A 596 -3.36 16.20 -5.30
CA PHE A 596 -2.97 15.03 -4.52
C PHE A 596 -3.08 13.78 -5.39
N ILE A 597 -1.95 13.19 -5.78
CA ILE A 597 -1.92 11.98 -6.60
C ILE A 597 -1.81 10.78 -5.68
N SER A 598 -2.70 9.80 -5.84
CA SER A 598 -2.68 8.55 -5.09
C SER A 598 -3.30 7.42 -5.91
N HIS A 599 -2.89 6.18 -5.62
CA HIS A 599 -3.64 4.99 -6.04
C HIS A 599 -4.61 4.50 -4.95
N ASP A 600 -4.42 4.92 -3.70
CA ASP A 600 -5.31 4.65 -2.57
C ASP A 600 -6.48 5.65 -2.58
N LEU A 601 -7.68 5.14 -2.88
CA LEU A 601 -8.92 5.89 -2.94
C LEU A 601 -9.48 6.23 -1.54
N SER A 602 -9.17 5.45 -0.50
CA SER A 602 -9.55 5.77 0.89
C SER A 602 -8.83 7.03 1.37
N VAL A 603 -7.57 7.20 0.99
CA VAL A 603 -6.83 8.46 1.22
C VAL A 603 -7.44 9.62 0.45
N ILE A 604 -7.78 9.40 -0.82
CA ILE A 604 -8.32 10.45 -1.70
C ILE A 604 -9.64 10.98 -1.16
N ARG A 605 -10.51 10.08 -0.67
CA ARG A 605 -11.76 10.44 -0.01
C ARG A 605 -11.53 11.38 1.18
N HIS A 606 -10.48 11.12 1.94
CA HIS A 606 -10.18 11.87 3.16
C HIS A 606 -9.61 13.27 2.88
N VAL A 607 -8.70 13.38 1.90
CA VAL A 607 -7.89 14.60 1.68
C VAL A 607 -8.45 15.55 0.60
N SER A 608 -9.25 15.03 -0.33
CA SER A 608 -9.63 15.77 -1.55
C SER A 608 -11.01 16.39 -1.44
N ASP A 609 -11.18 17.59 -2.00
CA ASP A 609 -12.49 18.23 -2.16
C ASP A 609 -13.17 17.70 -3.45
N ARG A 610 -12.37 17.46 -4.49
CA ARG A 610 -12.79 16.96 -5.79
C ARG A 610 -11.85 15.86 -6.25
N VAL A 611 -12.35 14.92 -7.04
CA VAL A 611 -11.54 13.82 -7.58
C VAL A 611 -11.60 13.78 -9.11
N ALA A 612 -10.49 13.40 -9.72
CA ALA A 612 -10.30 13.20 -11.14
C ALA A 612 -9.70 11.81 -11.38
N VAL A 613 -10.47 10.94 -12.03
CA VAL A 613 -10.10 9.55 -12.33
C VAL A 613 -9.46 9.50 -13.72
N MET A 614 -8.19 9.07 -13.79
CA MET A 614 -7.43 8.93 -15.02
C MET A 614 -7.32 7.47 -15.47
N TYR A 615 -7.55 7.23 -16.76
CA TYR A 615 -7.30 5.95 -17.41
C TYR A 615 -6.59 6.17 -18.75
N LEU A 616 -5.43 5.55 -18.94
CA LEU A 616 -4.69 5.52 -20.21
C LEU A 616 -4.46 6.93 -20.80
N GLY A 617 -3.99 7.85 -19.97
CA GLY A 617 -3.68 9.24 -20.32
C GLY A 617 -4.86 10.19 -20.37
N ARG A 618 -6.09 9.75 -20.09
CA ARG A 618 -7.33 10.55 -20.19
C ARG A 618 -8.10 10.59 -18.89
N LEU A 619 -8.95 11.60 -18.73
CA LEU A 619 -9.94 11.65 -17.64
C LEU A 619 -11.16 10.77 -17.99
N ALA A 620 -11.44 9.78 -17.15
CA ALA A 620 -12.62 8.92 -17.24
C ALA A 620 -13.83 9.53 -16.52
N GLU A 621 -13.60 10.13 -15.35
CA GLU A 621 -14.63 10.73 -14.50
C GLU A 621 -14.03 11.82 -13.61
N THR A 622 -14.78 12.87 -13.34
CA THR A 622 -14.40 13.94 -12.41
C THR A 622 -15.62 14.41 -11.63
N GLY A 623 -15.49 14.75 -10.36
CA GLY A 623 -16.59 15.35 -9.60
C GLY A 623 -16.29 15.52 -8.12
N PRO A 624 -17.19 16.17 -7.36
CA PRO A 624 -17.06 16.26 -5.91
C PRO A 624 -16.85 14.88 -5.29
N VAL A 625 -15.96 14.78 -4.32
CA VAL A 625 -15.52 13.50 -3.76
C VAL A 625 -16.70 12.68 -3.24
N ASP A 626 -17.61 13.30 -2.50
CA ASP A 626 -18.78 12.62 -1.92
C ASP A 626 -19.72 12.07 -2.99
N ALA A 627 -19.95 12.85 -4.05
CA ALA A 627 -20.84 12.44 -5.14
C ALA A 627 -20.24 11.26 -5.92
N LEU A 628 -18.95 11.33 -6.25
CA LEU A 628 -18.28 10.28 -7.03
C LEU A 628 -18.18 8.97 -6.26
N PHE A 629 -17.89 9.01 -4.96
CA PHE A 629 -17.83 7.81 -4.12
C PHE A 629 -19.20 7.20 -3.84
N ALA A 630 -20.27 8.01 -3.77
CA ALA A 630 -21.62 7.52 -3.53
C ALA A 630 -22.29 6.92 -4.77
N ASP A 631 -22.04 7.48 -5.95
CA ASP A 631 -22.71 7.11 -7.20
C ASP A 631 -21.76 7.33 -8.40
N PRO A 632 -20.77 6.43 -8.59
CA PRO A 632 -19.83 6.51 -9.69
C PRO A 632 -20.54 6.31 -11.05
N LYS A 633 -20.23 7.16 -12.02
CA LYS A 633 -20.86 7.17 -13.36
C LYS A 633 -20.05 6.43 -14.41
N HIS A 634 -18.76 6.21 -14.20
CA HIS A 634 -17.92 5.45 -15.12
C HIS A 634 -17.65 4.03 -14.58
N PRO A 635 -17.87 2.95 -15.36
CA PRO A 635 -17.64 1.58 -14.89
C PRO A 635 -16.21 1.29 -14.40
N TYR A 636 -15.23 2.04 -14.90
CA TYR A 636 -13.86 2.03 -14.35
C TYR A 636 -13.79 2.54 -12.92
N THR A 637 -14.40 3.70 -12.63
CA THR A 637 -14.45 4.28 -11.28
C THR A 637 -15.18 3.34 -10.32
N GLU A 638 -16.30 2.76 -10.75
CA GLU A 638 -17.05 1.75 -9.99
C GLU A 638 -16.17 0.54 -9.64
N ALA A 639 -15.40 0.04 -10.62
CA ALA A 639 -14.48 -1.07 -10.39
C ALA A 639 -13.33 -0.71 -9.43
N LEU A 640 -12.72 0.47 -9.59
CA LEU A 640 -11.69 0.95 -8.66
C LEU A 640 -12.21 1.05 -7.22
N LEU A 641 -13.42 1.60 -7.02
CA LEU A 641 -14.03 1.71 -5.71
C LEU A 641 -14.37 0.34 -5.11
N SER A 642 -14.86 -0.60 -5.94
CA SER A 642 -15.18 -1.97 -5.49
C SER A 642 -13.96 -2.81 -5.11
N ALA A 643 -12.75 -2.40 -5.52
CA ALA A 643 -11.50 -3.10 -5.25
C ALA A 643 -10.83 -2.67 -3.94
N ILE A 644 -11.34 -1.62 -3.27
CA ILE A 644 -10.78 -1.11 -2.02
C ILE A 644 -11.14 -2.08 -0.89
N PRO A 645 -10.14 -2.60 -0.14
CA PRO A 645 -10.41 -3.44 1.03
C PRO A 645 -11.19 -2.70 2.12
N ASP A 646 -12.26 -3.31 2.64
CA ASP A 646 -13.00 -2.76 3.79
C ASP A 646 -12.46 -3.32 5.12
N PRO A 647 -11.86 -2.50 5.99
CA PRO A 647 -11.36 -2.96 7.28
C PRO A 647 -12.46 -3.25 8.31
N ASP A 648 -13.69 -2.80 8.08
CA ASP A 648 -14.81 -3.10 8.97
C ASP A 648 -15.44 -4.44 8.52
N PRO A 649 -15.31 -5.53 9.30
CA PRO A 649 -15.89 -6.82 8.91
C PRO A 649 -17.42 -6.69 8.80
N ASP A 650 -17.97 -6.93 7.59
CA ASP A 650 -19.42 -6.84 7.35
C ASP A 650 -20.14 -7.92 8.18
N PRO A 651 -21.01 -7.55 9.14
CA PRO A 651 -21.79 -8.52 9.91
C PRO A 651 -22.80 -9.31 9.04
N ASN A 652 -22.95 -8.95 7.76
CA ASN A 652 -23.80 -9.63 6.81
C ASN A 652 -23.09 -9.79 5.43
N PRO A 653 -22.31 -10.87 5.20
CA PRO A 653 -21.48 -11.08 4.00
C PRO A 653 -22.23 -11.11 2.65
N GLN A 654 -23.55 -10.93 2.65
CA GLN A 654 -24.39 -10.75 1.48
C GLN A 654 -24.57 -9.26 1.09
N ARG A 655 -24.00 -8.32 1.86
CA ARG A 655 -24.03 -6.87 1.65
C ARG A 655 -22.71 -6.27 1.20
N SER A 656 -21.60 -7.02 1.22
CA SER A 656 -20.40 -6.63 0.49
C SER A 656 -20.81 -6.43 -0.97
N SER A 657 -20.61 -5.23 -1.49
CA SER A 657 -20.81 -4.96 -2.92
C SER A 657 -20.02 -6.01 -3.70
N GLU A 658 -20.67 -6.69 -4.66
CA GLU A 658 -19.99 -7.65 -5.54
C GLU A 658 -18.73 -6.98 -6.10
N ARG A 659 -17.53 -7.47 -5.73
CA ARG A 659 -16.27 -6.93 -6.25
C ARG A 659 -16.27 -7.05 -7.77
N ILE A 660 -15.94 -5.96 -8.45
CA ILE A 660 -15.86 -5.94 -9.91
C ILE A 660 -14.41 -6.23 -10.28
N THR A 661 -14.11 -7.50 -10.56
CA THR A 661 -12.78 -7.89 -11.05
C THR A 661 -12.62 -7.42 -12.50
N LEU A 662 -11.71 -6.47 -12.73
CA LEU A 662 -11.32 -6.07 -14.08
C LEU A 662 -10.43 -7.13 -14.70
N GLU A 663 -10.91 -7.83 -15.72
CA GLU A 663 -10.10 -8.82 -16.43
C GLU A 663 -9.06 -8.15 -17.36
N GLY A 664 -7.90 -8.81 -17.48
CA GLY A 664 -6.81 -8.38 -18.36
C GLY A 664 -6.02 -7.17 -17.86
N GLU A 665 -4.95 -6.86 -18.59
CA GLU A 665 -4.05 -5.74 -18.27
C GLU A 665 -4.45 -4.44 -18.95
N ILE A 666 -3.95 -3.33 -18.42
CA ILE A 666 -4.04 -2.02 -19.07
C ILE A 666 -3.37 -2.12 -20.45
N PRO A 667 -4.07 -1.76 -21.54
CA PRO A 667 -3.48 -1.77 -22.87
C PRO A 667 -2.22 -0.89 -22.95
N ASP A 668 -1.26 -1.33 -23.76
CA ASP A 668 -0.04 -0.58 -24.02
C ASP A 668 -0.39 0.82 -24.59
N PRO A 669 0.03 1.93 -23.95
CA PRO A 669 -0.26 3.28 -24.43
C PRO A 669 0.34 3.61 -25.80
N ARG A 670 1.24 2.77 -26.33
CA ARG A 670 1.75 2.84 -27.71
C ARG A 670 0.73 2.36 -28.74
N TYR A 671 -0.24 1.55 -28.31
CA TYR A 671 -1.27 0.95 -29.15
C TYR A 671 -2.66 1.09 -28.48
N PRO A 672 -3.13 2.32 -28.23
CA PRO A 672 -4.41 2.54 -27.56
C PRO A 672 -5.57 1.99 -28.40
N PRO A 673 -6.67 1.56 -27.76
CA PRO A 673 -7.88 1.14 -28.48
C PRO A 673 -8.43 2.23 -29.41
N THR A 674 -9.06 1.83 -30.52
CA THR A 674 -9.55 2.75 -31.56
C THR A 674 -10.80 3.57 -31.15
N GLY A 675 -11.52 3.16 -30.10
CA GLY A 675 -12.68 3.87 -29.55
C GLY A 675 -12.44 4.36 -28.12
N CYS A 676 -13.38 4.09 -27.22
CA CYS A 676 -13.21 4.29 -25.79
C CYS A 676 -11.99 3.49 -25.29
N ASN A 677 -11.07 4.17 -24.61
CA ASN A 677 -9.84 3.54 -24.11
C ASN A 677 -10.12 2.37 -23.14
N PHE A 678 -11.24 2.42 -22.42
CA PHE A 678 -11.61 1.37 -21.46
C PHE A 678 -12.41 0.20 -22.08
N ALA A 679 -12.75 0.25 -23.37
CA ALA A 679 -13.66 -0.71 -23.99
C ALA A 679 -13.16 -2.18 -23.94
N SER A 680 -11.86 -2.43 -23.81
CA SER A 680 -11.31 -3.78 -23.70
C SER A 680 -11.53 -4.43 -22.34
N ARG A 681 -11.72 -3.64 -21.28
CA ARG A 681 -11.88 -4.08 -19.88
C ARG A 681 -13.24 -3.71 -19.28
N CYS A 682 -14.06 -2.96 -20.02
CA CYS A 682 -15.34 -2.46 -19.54
C CYS A 682 -16.39 -3.58 -19.46
N PRO A 683 -16.99 -3.86 -18.28
CA PRO A 683 -18.05 -4.85 -18.14
C PRO A 683 -19.35 -4.42 -18.86
N ALA A 684 -19.53 -3.12 -19.08
CA ALA A 684 -20.68 -2.53 -19.76
C ALA A 684 -20.38 -2.13 -21.22
N VAL A 685 -19.38 -2.75 -21.86
CA VAL A 685 -18.97 -2.38 -23.24
C VAL A 685 -20.11 -2.56 -24.26
N MET A 686 -20.29 -1.56 -25.12
CA MET A 686 -21.25 -1.56 -26.22
C MET A 686 -20.55 -1.41 -27.58
N PRO A 687 -21.19 -1.78 -28.71
CA PRO A 687 -20.59 -1.63 -30.04
C PRO A 687 -20.05 -0.21 -30.31
N LYS A 688 -20.80 0.83 -29.91
CA LYS A 688 -20.38 2.23 -30.07
C LYS A 688 -19.06 2.54 -29.34
N CYS A 689 -18.80 1.93 -28.19
CA CYS A 689 -17.56 2.12 -27.42
C CYS A 689 -16.33 1.63 -28.17
N ARG A 690 -16.47 0.65 -29.08
CA ARG A 690 -15.35 0.13 -29.88
C ARG A 690 -15.03 0.99 -31.10
N GLU A 691 -15.98 1.84 -31.50
CA GLU A 691 -15.90 2.65 -32.71
C GLU A 691 -15.62 4.13 -32.43
N HIS A 692 -16.09 4.64 -31.29
CA HIS A 692 -16.03 6.04 -30.92
C HIS A 692 -15.52 6.21 -29.50
N ASP A 693 -14.90 7.37 -29.25
CA ASP A 693 -14.39 7.77 -27.94
C ASP A 693 -15.39 8.74 -27.29
N PRO A 694 -15.89 8.47 -26.07
CA PRO A 694 -16.83 9.36 -25.39
C PRO A 694 -16.15 10.66 -24.93
N ALA A 695 -16.87 11.79 -25.01
CA ALA A 695 -16.43 13.06 -24.45
C ALA A 695 -16.67 13.11 -22.93
N LEU A 696 -15.78 13.79 -22.19
CA LEU A 696 -15.99 14.09 -20.77
C LEU A 696 -17.05 15.21 -20.62
N VAL A 697 -18.30 14.83 -20.35
CA VAL A 697 -19.44 15.77 -20.26
C VAL A 697 -20.11 15.72 -18.90
N PRO A 698 -20.84 16.78 -18.49
CA PRO A 698 -21.67 16.75 -17.28
C PRO A 698 -22.69 15.62 -17.31
N VAL A 699 -22.84 14.92 -16.18
CA VAL A 699 -23.77 13.79 -16.02
C VAL A 699 -24.78 14.06 -14.90
N ASP A 700 -24.30 14.50 -13.73
CA ASP A 700 -25.15 14.82 -12.58
C ASP A 700 -24.47 15.86 -11.68
N GLY A 701 -25.16 16.97 -11.40
CA GLY A 701 -24.56 18.13 -10.70
C GLY A 701 -23.22 18.55 -11.33
N ASP A 702 -22.18 18.60 -10.51
CA ASP A 702 -20.80 18.93 -10.91
C ASP A 702 -19.98 17.70 -11.37
N GLN A 703 -20.59 16.50 -11.43
CA GLN A 703 -19.93 15.30 -11.95
C GLN A 703 -19.91 15.30 -13.48
N ARG A 704 -18.76 14.91 -14.04
CA ARG A 704 -18.55 14.68 -15.46
C ARG A 704 -18.02 13.28 -15.70
N ALA A 705 -18.47 12.59 -16.73
CA ALA A 705 -17.97 11.27 -17.09
C ALA A 705 -17.84 11.09 -18.60
N ALA A 706 -16.76 10.43 -19.02
CA ALA A 706 -16.51 10.05 -20.40
C ALA A 706 -17.10 8.65 -20.66
N CYS A 707 -18.43 8.53 -20.64
CA CYS A 707 -19.12 7.24 -20.78
C CYS A 707 -20.40 7.31 -21.62
N PHE A 708 -20.55 6.38 -22.57
CA PHE A 708 -21.76 6.29 -23.41
C PHE A 708 -23.01 5.77 -22.68
N LEU A 709 -22.88 5.33 -21.42
CA LEU A 709 -24.04 5.02 -20.57
C LEU A 709 -24.84 6.28 -20.21
N HIS A 710 -24.17 7.43 -20.16
CA HIS A 710 -24.75 8.69 -19.69
C HIS A 710 -24.84 9.77 -20.77
N SER A 711 -24.02 9.67 -21.82
CA SER A 711 -23.97 10.66 -22.90
C SER A 711 -23.89 10.02 -24.28
N THR A 712 -24.26 10.77 -25.32
CA THR A 712 -23.98 10.38 -26.71
C THR A 712 -22.82 11.14 -27.34
N ALA A 713 -22.29 12.16 -26.65
CA ALA A 713 -21.23 13.05 -27.13
C ALA A 713 -19.91 12.29 -27.35
N THR A 714 -19.19 12.68 -28.39
CA THR A 714 -17.91 12.09 -28.77
C THR A 714 -16.79 13.07 -28.50
N ARG A 715 -15.60 12.56 -28.20
CA ARG A 715 -14.44 13.39 -27.88
C ARG A 715 -14.18 14.42 -28.98
N GLY A 716 -13.93 15.66 -28.58
CA GLY A 716 -13.93 16.84 -29.46
C GLY A 716 -15.21 17.68 -29.40
N ASP A 717 -16.29 17.16 -28.83
CA ASP A 717 -17.51 17.90 -28.48
C ASP A 717 -17.42 18.60 -27.10
N GLU A 718 -16.24 18.58 -26.47
CA GLU A 718 -16.01 19.06 -25.10
C GLU A 718 -15.92 20.59 -25.06
N GLU A 719 -16.75 21.22 -24.23
CA GLU A 719 -16.56 22.63 -23.87
C GLU A 719 -15.49 22.72 -22.76
N PRO A 720 -14.55 23.69 -22.83
CA PRO A 720 -13.65 23.99 -21.70
C PRO A 720 -14.48 24.31 -20.44
N PRO A 721 -13.96 24.06 -19.22
CA PRO A 721 -14.73 24.20 -17.99
C PRO A 721 -15.47 25.56 -17.90
N GLU A 722 -16.72 25.54 -17.42
CA GLU A 722 -17.64 26.71 -17.47
C GLU A 722 -17.10 27.96 -16.72
N ASP A 723 -16.15 27.79 -15.80
CA ASP A 723 -15.54 28.87 -15.02
C ASP A 723 -14.59 29.79 -15.84
N VAL A 724 -14.20 29.37 -17.06
CA VAL A 724 -13.21 30.09 -17.90
C VAL A 724 -13.83 31.28 -18.67
N LEU A 725 -15.16 31.33 -18.80
CA LEU A 725 -15.82 32.30 -19.67
C LEU A 725 -16.12 33.67 -19.03
N GLU A 726 -15.98 33.84 -17.71
CA GLU A 726 -16.24 35.16 -17.07
C GLU A 726 -15.02 36.10 -17.03
N ALA A 727 -13.80 35.61 -17.30
CA ALA A 727 -12.58 36.44 -17.22
C ALA A 727 -12.24 37.22 -18.50
N THR A 728 -12.88 36.95 -19.64
CA THR A 728 -12.51 37.58 -20.94
C THR A 728 -13.38 38.78 -21.35
N HIS A 729 -14.36 39.19 -20.54
CA HIS A 729 -15.24 40.34 -20.83
C HIS A 729 -15.22 41.46 -19.77
N ARG A 730 -14.05 41.92 -19.34
CA ARG A 730 -13.89 43.25 -18.73
C ARG A 730 -12.64 43.96 -19.23
N GLY A 731 -12.75 44.59 -20.39
CA GLY A 731 -11.63 45.36 -20.96
C GLY A 731 -11.96 46.11 -22.25
N SER A 732 -13.07 46.84 -22.31
CA SER A 732 -13.21 48.00 -23.23
C SER A 732 -14.40 48.87 -22.82
N ASP A 733 -14.14 49.86 -21.96
CA ASP A 733 -14.68 51.22 -22.05
C ASP A 733 -13.76 52.20 -21.33
#